data_AF-A0A4S2DSA3-F1
#
_entry.id   AF-A0A4S2DSA3-F1
#
_cell.length_a   1.000
_cell.length_b   1.000
_cell.length_c   1.000
_cell.angle_alpha   90.00
_cell.angle_beta   90.00
_cell.angle_gamma   90.00
#
_symmetry.space_group_name_H-M   'P 1'
#
loop_
_entity.id
_entity.type
_entity.pdbx_description
1 polymer ?
#
loop_
_entity_poly.entity_id
_entity_poly.type
_entity_poly.pdbx_seq_one_letter_code
_entity_poly.pdbx_strand_id
1 'polypeptide(L)'
;MTSWDKIVTGKDLESTKNMRKKTYITSKQRKSALPELVQEGWHFLKEYKDTRFISVRKDKPYDEVFEDKIWLLFANMGFTHMNKDRHFKMQYDYQNSDITQQIDIFAADDETVLIVECKASYELKDGNFKKPIEAFYAQINGLRKEALKKFPGRKVKFIWATNNYIMSKADLNKLQEWDIIHFNDSIINYYIELVKHLGTCARFQLLGNLFANQEIRNMDNLIPAIEGKMGGHKYYSFSIEPEKLLKIGYVLHRNEANKNMMPTYQRLIKKKRLQDVQGFINNGGYFPNSLIISIDTKGKGIQFDSIPKQYKIESTISRLGTLHLPKKYRSAYIIDGQHRLYGYSDSDYANKNSIPVVAFVDLKREEQIKLFMDINENQKSVPKSLRVTLNADMLWVSDNYNERRQALRSKIAQMLGEEDTSPLLGRIQIGENEKSNIKCITIEAVQAALKKCSFFTLFNNKNMIISDGTFDLGENQTTCDIFYPFIEACFAYIKDNLETEWDKGEDGILTINRGIQGIIRVINDIVNHLKNQNINLKQCNKEDLLNKVIYYLDPLIQFIDEISDDERNELKGFLGGGADNKYWRTFQKAISDTRKDFNPEGLEEYWRDKAKIFNSEAIVILKESTLYIKDIIRTQLNNYYGNNWLINGVPKNIYKKAKTEADDQNYEYQKNGDYGQEVSIWDCININDCSIIVCNYGKNWSEIFEKIFVRPKDINLSGGKTTKIEWMKRLGTLQNNIKKSTYSVSQDEYNFIKDTHEWLKNINI
;
A
#
# COMPACT_ATOMS: atom_id res chain seq x y z
N MET A 1 -19.72 -45.35 11.64
CA MET A 1 -18.33 -45.62 11.21
C MET A 1 -17.86 -44.55 10.23
N THR A 2 -16.55 -44.36 10.06
CA THR A 2 -15.97 -43.43 9.07
C THR A 2 -16.30 -43.82 7.63
N SER A 3 -16.76 -42.87 6.81
CA SER A 3 -17.16 -43.09 5.40
C SER A 3 -15.98 -43.01 4.43
N TRP A 4 -14.99 -43.90 4.58
CA TRP A 4 -13.77 -43.90 3.75
C TRP A 4 -14.04 -44.14 2.26
N ASP A 5 -15.19 -44.72 1.91
CA ASP A 5 -15.68 -44.89 0.53
C ASP A 5 -15.96 -43.56 -0.19
N LYS A 6 -16.11 -42.47 0.57
CA LYS A 6 -16.26 -41.12 0.03
C LYS A 6 -14.94 -40.37 -0.16
N ILE A 7 -13.80 -41.04 -0.07
CA ILE A 7 -12.51 -40.45 -0.49
C ILE A 7 -12.25 -40.80 -1.95
N VAL A 8 -12.02 -39.78 -2.78
CA VAL A 8 -11.71 -39.90 -4.21
C VAL A 8 -10.24 -39.72 -4.50
N THR A 9 -9.76 -40.44 -5.51
CA THR A 9 -8.38 -40.38 -6.03
C THR A 9 -8.39 -40.47 -7.56
N GLY A 10 -7.26 -40.19 -8.23
CA GLY A 10 -7.09 -40.41 -9.67
C GLY A 10 -8.18 -39.76 -10.53
N LYS A 11 -8.86 -40.57 -11.37
CA LYS A 11 -9.91 -40.06 -12.28
C LYS A 11 -11.13 -39.51 -11.56
N ASP A 12 -11.51 -40.10 -10.42
CA ASP A 12 -12.67 -39.65 -9.64
C ASP A 12 -12.40 -38.31 -8.96
N LEU A 13 -11.15 -38.07 -8.55
CA LEU A 13 -10.71 -36.77 -8.05
C LEU A 13 -10.85 -35.69 -9.13
N GLU A 14 -10.41 -35.97 -10.36
CA GLU A 14 -10.49 -35.00 -11.46
C GLU A 14 -11.93 -34.73 -11.91
N SER A 15 -12.80 -35.75 -11.87
CA SER A 15 -14.25 -35.58 -12.07
C SER A 15 -14.85 -34.66 -10.99
N THR A 16 -14.55 -34.95 -9.71
CA THR A 16 -15.03 -34.17 -8.56
C THR A 16 -14.56 -32.71 -8.64
N LYS A 17 -13.30 -32.49 -9.01
CA LYS A 17 -12.71 -31.17 -9.25
C LYS A 17 -13.48 -30.39 -10.33
N ASN A 18 -13.85 -31.02 -11.42
CA ASN A 18 -14.63 -30.37 -12.48
C ASN A 18 -16.07 -30.05 -12.06
N MET A 19 -16.66 -30.85 -11.16
CA MET A 19 -17.96 -30.54 -10.56
C MET A 19 -17.89 -29.36 -9.59
N ARG A 20 -16.89 -29.34 -8.71
CA ARG A 20 -16.70 -28.29 -7.68
C ARG A 20 -16.28 -26.93 -8.25
N LYS A 21 -15.71 -26.87 -9.47
CA LYS A 21 -15.46 -25.61 -10.19
C LYS A 21 -16.72 -24.78 -10.47
N LYS A 22 -17.90 -25.42 -10.48
CA LYS A 22 -19.17 -24.74 -10.76
C LYS A 22 -19.78 -24.24 -9.45
N THR A 23 -20.25 -22.99 -9.45
CA THR A 23 -21.01 -22.38 -8.34
C THR A 23 -22.48 -22.82 -8.33
N TYR A 24 -22.88 -23.69 -9.25
CA TYR A 24 -24.23 -24.20 -9.39
C TYR A 24 -24.21 -25.70 -9.68
N ILE A 25 -25.28 -26.38 -9.28
CA ILE A 25 -25.56 -27.76 -9.64
C ILE A 25 -26.44 -27.80 -10.89
N THR A 26 -26.29 -28.85 -11.71
CA THR A 26 -27.10 -29.06 -12.91
C THR A 26 -27.83 -30.37 -12.83
N SER A 27 -29.09 -30.40 -13.26
CA SER A 27 -29.90 -31.61 -13.34
C SER A 27 -30.59 -31.73 -14.69
N LYS A 28 -30.76 -32.97 -15.17
CA LYS A 28 -31.55 -33.27 -16.36
C LYS A 28 -32.97 -33.61 -15.91
N GLN A 29 -33.93 -32.80 -16.33
CA GLN A 29 -35.32 -32.89 -15.89
C GLN A 29 -36.28 -32.91 -17.08
N ARG A 30 -37.52 -33.34 -16.86
CA ARG A 30 -38.56 -33.27 -17.89
C ARG A 30 -38.96 -31.82 -18.13
N LYS A 31 -39.19 -31.45 -19.39
CA LYS A 31 -39.58 -30.09 -19.79
C LYS A 31 -40.88 -29.63 -19.09
N SER A 32 -41.81 -30.55 -18.85
CA SER A 32 -43.08 -30.29 -18.16
C SER A 32 -42.92 -29.88 -16.69
N ALA A 33 -41.82 -30.27 -16.02
CA ALA A 33 -41.56 -29.96 -14.62
C ALA A 33 -40.92 -28.58 -14.41
N LEU A 34 -40.62 -27.84 -15.49
CA LEU A 34 -39.93 -26.55 -15.40
C LEU A 34 -40.65 -25.52 -14.49
N PRO A 35 -41.98 -25.35 -14.54
CA PRO A 35 -42.66 -24.39 -13.67
C PRO A 35 -42.47 -24.68 -12.18
N GLU A 36 -42.57 -25.94 -11.76
CA GLU A 36 -42.37 -26.37 -10.37
C GLU A 36 -40.90 -26.20 -9.95
N LEU A 37 -39.97 -26.61 -10.82
CA LEU A 37 -38.54 -26.46 -10.56
C LEU A 37 -38.12 -25.00 -10.39
N VAL A 38 -38.74 -24.05 -11.11
CA VAL A 38 -38.50 -22.62 -10.93
C VAL A 38 -38.95 -22.14 -9.55
N GLN A 39 -40.05 -22.66 -9.01
CA GLN A 39 -40.49 -22.35 -7.65
C GLN A 39 -39.52 -22.92 -6.60
N GLU A 40 -38.84 -24.03 -6.90
CA GLU A 40 -37.79 -24.61 -6.07
C GLU A 40 -36.41 -23.93 -6.23
N GLY A 41 -36.32 -22.84 -7.01
CA GLY A 41 -35.09 -22.08 -7.25
C GLY A 41 -34.18 -22.64 -8.33
N TRP A 42 -34.69 -23.51 -9.22
CA TRP A 42 -33.97 -23.94 -10.42
C TRP A 42 -34.25 -23.01 -11.60
N HIS A 43 -33.26 -22.80 -12.46
CA HIS A 43 -33.36 -22.00 -13.68
C HIS A 43 -33.08 -22.86 -14.91
N PHE A 44 -33.80 -22.61 -16.00
CA PHE A 44 -33.53 -23.23 -17.28
C PHE A 44 -32.10 -22.92 -17.75
N LEU A 45 -31.39 -23.93 -18.25
CA LEU A 45 -30.03 -23.79 -18.77
C LEU A 45 -29.95 -24.06 -20.27
N LYS A 46 -30.45 -25.22 -20.74
CA LYS A 46 -30.45 -25.61 -22.16
C LYS A 46 -31.41 -26.75 -22.47
N GLU A 47 -31.77 -26.91 -23.73
CA GLU A 47 -32.53 -28.07 -24.22
C GLU A 47 -31.60 -29.23 -24.62
N TYR A 48 -32.12 -30.46 -24.55
CA TYR A 48 -31.45 -31.65 -25.10
C TYR A 48 -32.01 -31.97 -26.49
N LYS A 49 -31.30 -32.83 -27.25
CA LYS A 49 -31.81 -33.36 -28.53
C LYS A 49 -33.17 -34.05 -28.38
N ASP A 50 -33.40 -34.72 -27.25
CA ASP A 50 -34.73 -35.19 -26.86
C ASP A 50 -35.50 -34.03 -26.20
N THR A 51 -36.48 -33.49 -26.93
CA THR A 51 -37.26 -32.30 -26.56
C THR A 51 -38.12 -32.48 -25.31
N ARG A 52 -38.29 -33.72 -24.82
CA ARG A 52 -38.95 -34.02 -23.54
C ARG A 52 -38.11 -33.63 -22.34
N PHE A 53 -36.81 -33.43 -22.51
CA PHE A 53 -35.87 -33.14 -21.43
C PHE A 53 -35.16 -31.79 -21.61
N ILE A 54 -34.95 -31.14 -20.48
CA ILE A 54 -34.21 -29.89 -20.35
C ILE A 54 -33.12 -30.05 -19.29
N SER A 55 -32.07 -29.24 -19.39
CA SER A 55 -31.11 -29.05 -18.32
C SER A 55 -31.52 -27.84 -17.50
N VAL A 56 -31.60 -28.01 -16.19
CA VAL A 56 -31.83 -26.94 -15.22
C VAL A 56 -30.61 -26.77 -14.34
N ARG A 57 -30.40 -25.56 -13.81
CA ARG A 57 -29.35 -25.24 -12.84
C ARG A 57 -29.92 -24.65 -11.56
N LYS A 58 -29.27 -24.89 -10.42
CA LYS A 58 -29.59 -24.24 -9.14
C LYS A 58 -28.28 -23.82 -8.48
N ASP A 59 -28.22 -22.59 -8.00
CA ASP A 59 -27.03 -22.07 -7.34
C ASP A 59 -26.77 -22.81 -6.04
N LYS A 60 -25.49 -23.05 -5.76
CA LYS A 60 -25.08 -23.70 -4.52
C LYS A 60 -25.25 -22.73 -3.34
N PRO A 61 -25.52 -23.24 -2.13
CA PRO A 61 -25.42 -22.45 -0.92
C PRO A 61 -24.05 -21.76 -0.78
N TYR A 62 -24.01 -20.58 -0.16
CA TYR A 62 -22.79 -19.77 -0.08
C TYR A 62 -21.64 -20.49 0.65
N ASP A 63 -21.96 -21.16 1.75
CA ASP A 63 -21.06 -22.02 2.52
C ASP A 63 -20.48 -23.16 1.67
N GLU A 64 -21.30 -23.78 0.81
CA GLU A 64 -20.83 -24.81 -0.12
C GLU A 64 -19.82 -24.28 -1.12
N VAL A 65 -20.08 -23.09 -1.68
CA VAL A 65 -19.15 -22.45 -2.61
C VAL A 65 -17.82 -22.14 -1.92
N PHE A 66 -17.85 -21.75 -0.65
CA PHE A 66 -16.65 -21.52 0.14
C PHE A 66 -15.87 -22.82 0.44
N GLU A 67 -16.55 -23.89 0.82
CA GLU A 67 -15.95 -25.21 0.97
C GLU A 67 -15.30 -25.69 -0.34
N ASP A 68 -16.01 -25.54 -1.47
CA ASP A 68 -15.49 -25.85 -2.80
C ASP A 68 -14.25 -25.03 -3.15
N LYS A 69 -14.21 -23.75 -2.77
CA LYS A 69 -13.06 -22.87 -2.99
C LYS A 69 -11.79 -23.41 -2.31
N ILE A 70 -11.89 -23.85 -1.04
CA ILE A 70 -10.75 -24.40 -0.29
C ILE A 70 -10.45 -25.85 -0.76
N TRP A 71 -11.48 -26.63 -1.08
CA TRP A 71 -11.27 -27.97 -1.64
C TRP A 71 -10.49 -27.89 -2.95
N LEU A 72 -10.86 -26.98 -3.85
CA LEU A 72 -10.16 -26.74 -5.11
C LEU A 72 -8.73 -26.24 -4.87
N LEU A 73 -8.50 -25.44 -3.82
CA LEU A 73 -7.16 -25.01 -3.44
C LEU A 73 -6.24 -26.22 -3.20
N PHE A 74 -6.64 -27.16 -2.33
CA PHE A 74 -5.82 -28.35 -2.05
C PHE A 74 -5.74 -29.30 -3.24
N ALA A 75 -6.83 -29.49 -4.00
CA ALA A 75 -6.79 -30.31 -5.21
C ALA A 75 -5.79 -29.76 -6.24
N ASN A 76 -5.73 -28.43 -6.40
CA ASN A 76 -4.77 -27.77 -7.30
C ASN A 76 -3.33 -27.77 -6.74
N MET A 77 -3.15 -27.92 -5.43
CA MET A 77 -1.87 -28.16 -4.78
C MET A 77 -1.37 -29.62 -4.93
N GLY A 78 -2.16 -30.51 -5.53
CA GLY A 78 -1.73 -31.89 -5.81
C GLY A 78 -1.96 -32.87 -4.65
N PHE A 79 -2.85 -32.57 -3.70
CA PHE A 79 -3.32 -33.58 -2.74
C PHE A 79 -4.06 -34.69 -3.48
N THR A 80 -3.75 -35.95 -3.17
CA THR A 80 -4.14 -37.12 -3.98
C THR A 80 -5.39 -37.83 -3.48
N HIS A 81 -5.73 -37.65 -2.19
CA HIS A 81 -6.88 -38.27 -1.53
C HIS A 81 -7.76 -37.17 -0.93
N MET A 82 -8.97 -36.99 -1.45
CA MET A 82 -9.87 -35.94 -0.97
C MET A 82 -11.31 -36.41 -0.80
N ASN A 83 -12.10 -35.75 0.07
CA ASN A 83 -13.52 -36.08 0.21
C ASN A 83 -14.32 -35.73 -1.06
N LYS A 84 -15.14 -36.68 -1.52
CA LYS A 84 -15.98 -36.58 -2.73
C LYS A 84 -16.99 -35.44 -2.63
N ASP A 85 -17.67 -35.38 -1.49
CA ASP A 85 -18.77 -34.46 -1.21
C ASP A 85 -18.74 -34.01 0.26
N ARG A 86 -19.70 -33.16 0.62
CA ARG A 86 -19.85 -32.53 1.95
C ARG A 86 -20.30 -33.51 3.03
N HIS A 87 -20.73 -34.70 2.66
CA HIS A 87 -21.29 -35.70 3.58
C HIS A 87 -20.25 -36.73 4.03
N PHE A 88 -18.96 -36.39 3.93
CA PHE A 88 -17.88 -37.21 4.48
C PHE A 88 -17.88 -37.10 6.01
N LYS A 89 -17.97 -38.25 6.68
CA LYS A 89 -18.03 -38.34 8.13
C LYS A 89 -16.87 -39.16 8.67
N MET A 90 -16.24 -38.67 9.72
CA MET A 90 -15.15 -39.35 10.42
C MET A 90 -15.55 -39.69 11.84
N GLN A 91 -15.26 -40.94 12.24
CA GLN A 91 -15.34 -41.36 13.63
C GLN A 91 -14.26 -40.64 14.45
N TYR A 92 -14.62 -40.15 15.63
CA TYR A 92 -13.67 -39.56 16.57
C TYR A 92 -13.71 -40.22 17.96
N ASP A 93 -14.75 -41.00 18.26
CA ASP A 93 -14.84 -41.77 19.50
C ASP A 93 -14.39 -43.22 19.26
N TYR A 94 -13.55 -43.77 20.14
CA TYR A 94 -13.03 -45.14 19.99
C TYR A 94 -13.95 -46.21 20.58
N GLN A 95 -14.86 -45.81 21.48
CA GLN A 95 -15.79 -46.71 22.16
C GLN A 95 -17.06 -46.92 21.34
N ASN A 96 -17.52 -45.88 20.63
CA ASN A 96 -18.71 -45.94 19.80
C ASN A 96 -18.43 -45.44 18.37
N SER A 97 -18.50 -46.36 17.41
CA SER A 97 -18.24 -46.06 16.00
C SER A 97 -19.30 -45.20 15.30
N ASP A 98 -20.45 -44.99 15.93
CA ASP A 98 -21.54 -44.17 15.38
C ASP A 98 -21.40 -42.69 15.77
N ILE A 99 -20.51 -42.38 16.71
CA ILE A 99 -20.15 -41.01 17.05
C ILE A 99 -19.17 -40.49 16.00
N THR A 100 -19.72 -39.73 15.05
CA THR A 100 -18.99 -39.18 13.91
C THR A 100 -19.14 -37.67 13.81
N GLN A 101 -18.12 -37.01 13.26
CA GLN A 101 -18.14 -35.61 12.87
C GLN A 101 -18.19 -35.52 11.34
N GLN A 102 -19.02 -34.62 10.81
CA GLN A 102 -18.94 -34.25 9.39
C GLN A 102 -17.71 -33.39 9.17
N ILE A 103 -16.93 -33.72 8.15
CA ILE A 103 -15.69 -33.01 7.82
C ILE A 103 -15.89 -32.32 6.47
N ASP A 104 -15.85 -30.99 6.46
CA ASP A 104 -16.06 -30.18 5.27
C ASP A 104 -15.01 -30.51 4.20
N ILE A 105 -13.73 -30.56 4.60
CA ILE A 105 -12.63 -30.89 3.69
C ILE A 105 -11.63 -31.82 4.37
N PHE A 106 -11.39 -32.95 3.71
CA PHE A 106 -10.32 -33.88 4.00
C PHE A 106 -9.36 -33.90 2.82
N ALA A 107 -8.07 -33.72 3.06
CA ALA A 107 -7.04 -33.79 2.02
C ALA A 107 -5.82 -34.56 2.54
N ALA A 108 -5.34 -35.54 1.78
CA ALA A 108 -4.12 -36.27 2.11
C ALA A 108 -3.24 -36.49 0.87
N ASP A 109 -1.93 -36.49 1.09
CA ASP A 109 -0.92 -36.81 0.08
C ASP A 109 0.02 -37.92 0.59
N ASP A 110 1.29 -37.97 0.22
CA ASP A 110 2.21 -39.02 0.67
C ASP A 110 2.82 -38.72 2.05
N GLU A 111 2.81 -37.46 2.51
CA GLU A 111 3.49 -37.02 3.73
C GLU A 111 2.51 -36.51 4.80
N THR A 112 1.33 -36.04 4.41
CA THR A 112 0.45 -35.21 5.24
C THR A 112 -1.03 -35.51 5.09
N VAL A 113 -1.80 -35.16 6.12
CA VAL A 113 -3.26 -35.14 6.17
C VAL A 113 -3.70 -33.78 6.73
N LEU A 114 -4.61 -33.12 6.03
CA LEU A 114 -5.26 -31.87 6.42
C LEU A 114 -6.75 -32.11 6.62
N ILE A 115 -7.26 -31.63 7.74
CA ILE A 115 -8.69 -31.66 8.10
C ILE A 115 -9.13 -30.22 8.31
N VAL A 116 -10.12 -29.77 7.56
CA VAL A 116 -10.57 -28.36 7.58
C VAL A 116 -12.03 -28.26 7.93
N GLU A 117 -12.33 -27.33 8.84
CA GLU A 117 -13.68 -26.90 9.21
C GLU A 117 -13.90 -25.48 8.67
N CYS A 118 -15.03 -25.25 8.01
CA CYS A 118 -15.33 -24.00 7.31
C CYS A 118 -16.47 -23.23 8.00
N LYS A 119 -16.36 -21.89 8.01
CA LYS A 119 -17.42 -20.96 8.41
C LYS A 119 -17.48 -19.81 7.41
N ALA A 120 -18.63 -19.59 6.79
CA ALA A 120 -18.81 -18.54 5.78
C ALA A 120 -20.07 -17.72 6.06
N SER A 121 -20.01 -16.43 5.72
CA SER A 121 -21.13 -15.50 5.77
C SER A 121 -21.20 -14.74 4.45
N TYR A 122 -22.42 -14.42 3.98
CA TYR A 122 -22.58 -13.65 2.73
C TYR A 122 -21.97 -12.25 2.85
N GLU A 123 -22.15 -11.61 4.01
CA GLU A 123 -21.61 -10.30 4.36
C GLU A 123 -20.64 -10.41 5.54
N LEU A 124 -19.70 -9.44 5.62
CA LEU A 124 -18.72 -9.33 6.68
C LEU A 124 -19.42 -9.06 8.01
N LYS A 125 -19.17 -9.91 9.02
CA LYS A 125 -19.73 -9.73 10.37
C LYS A 125 -18.82 -10.29 11.45
N ASP A 126 -19.12 -9.97 12.71
CA ASP A 126 -18.39 -10.53 13.85
C ASP A 126 -18.67 -12.02 14.04
N GLY A 127 -17.60 -12.78 14.29
CA GLY A 127 -17.65 -14.21 14.56
C GLY A 127 -17.96 -14.51 16.04
N ASN A 128 -18.92 -15.41 16.28
CA ASN A 128 -19.16 -15.99 17.61
C ASN A 128 -18.79 -17.48 17.58
N PHE A 129 -17.50 -17.78 17.77
CA PHE A 129 -16.95 -19.11 17.50
C PHE A 129 -16.45 -19.86 18.73
N LYS A 130 -16.54 -19.29 19.94
CA LYS A 130 -16.10 -19.94 21.18
C LYS A 130 -16.57 -21.40 21.32
N LYS A 131 -17.89 -21.63 21.25
CA LYS A 131 -18.48 -22.97 21.38
C LYS A 131 -18.11 -23.90 20.22
N PRO A 132 -18.22 -23.49 18.94
CA PRO A 132 -17.75 -24.29 17.81
C PRO A 132 -16.27 -24.71 17.90
N ILE A 133 -15.37 -23.79 18.29
CA ILE A 133 -13.94 -24.05 18.41
C ILE A 133 -13.66 -25.06 19.54
N GLU A 134 -14.32 -24.89 20.70
CA GLU A 134 -14.27 -25.84 21.82
C GLU A 134 -14.73 -27.26 21.42
N ALA A 135 -15.84 -27.35 20.68
CA ALA A 135 -16.36 -28.62 20.19
C ALA A 135 -15.40 -29.30 19.21
N PHE A 136 -14.85 -28.54 18.26
CA PHE A 136 -13.90 -29.07 17.28
C PHE A 136 -12.62 -29.58 17.96
N TYR A 137 -12.09 -28.82 18.93
CA TYR A 137 -10.91 -29.22 19.70
C TYR A 137 -11.12 -30.55 20.45
N ALA A 138 -12.29 -30.75 21.06
CA ALA A 138 -12.61 -32.00 21.75
C ALA A 138 -12.53 -33.23 20.84
N GLN A 139 -12.78 -33.06 19.53
CA GLN A 139 -12.79 -34.15 18.55
C GLN A 139 -11.42 -34.43 17.91
N ILE A 140 -10.47 -33.48 17.98
CA ILE A 140 -9.17 -33.53 17.28
C ILE A 140 -8.39 -34.82 17.55
N ASN A 141 -8.31 -35.26 18.81
CA ASN A 141 -7.55 -36.46 19.16
C ASN A 141 -8.17 -37.73 18.56
N GLY A 142 -9.49 -37.76 18.46
CA GLY A 142 -10.25 -38.82 17.79
C GLY A 142 -9.95 -38.87 16.30
N LEU A 143 -10.23 -37.75 15.63
CA LEU A 143 -10.03 -37.58 14.20
C LEU A 143 -8.58 -37.87 13.77
N ARG A 144 -7.61 -37.43 14.58
CA ARG A 144 -6.18 -37.64 14.31
C ARG A 144 -5.82 -39.13 14.28
N LYS A 145 -6.21 -39.95 15.27
CA LYS A 145 -5.81 -41.38 15.20
C LYS A 145 -6.60 -42.13 14.14
N GLU A 146 -7.87 -41.77 13.89
CA GLU A 146 -8.64 -42.38 12.79
C GLU A 146 -8.00 -42.09 11.43
N ALA A 147 -7.53 -40.85 11.19
CA ALA A 147 -6.74 -40.51 10.01
C ALA A 147 -5.42 -41.31 9.94
N LEU A 148 -4.67 -41.39 11.04
CA LEU A 148 -3.39 -42.12 11.09
C LEU A 148 -3.54 -43.64 10.95
N LYS A 149 -4.70 -44.21 11.32
CA LYS A 149 -5.03 -45.62 11.08
C LYS A 149 -5.12 -45.92 9.59
N LYS A 150 -5.74 -45.01 8.82
CA LYS A 150 -5.84 -45.13 7.36
C LYS A 150 -4.57 -44.71 6.64
N PHE A 151 -3.88 -43.70 7.16
CA PHE A 151 -2.72 -43.06 6.56
C PHE A 151 -1.51 -43.05 7.53
N PRO A 152 -0.90 -44.21 7.79
CA PRO A 152 0.16 -44.34 8.79
C PRO A 152 1.40 -43.52 8.43
N GLY A 153 2.10 -43.02 9.45
CA GLY A 153 3.37 -42.29 9.30
C GLY A 153 3.26 -40.84 8.82
N ARG A 154 2.07 -40.40 8.40
CA ARG A 154 1.82 -39.03 7.93
C ARG A 154 1.66 -38.02 9.06
N LYS A 155 1.90 -36.74 8.77
CA LYS A 155 1.62 -35.65 9.72
C LYS A 155 0.19 -35.15 9.56
N VAL A 156 -0.50 -34.85 10.66
CA VAL A 156 -1.91 -34.39 10.64
C VAL A 156 -2.01 -32.96 11.16
N LYS A 157 -2.67 -32.08 10.40
CA LYS A 157 -2.99 -30.71 10.83
C LYS A 157 -4.47 -30.39 10.67
N PHE A 158 -4.95 -29.52 11.55
CA PHE A 158 -6.33 -29.06 11.60
C PHE A 158 -6.38 -27.58 11.25
N ILE A 159 -7.33 -27.20 10.39
CA ILE A 159 -7.47 -25.84 9.89
C ILE A 159 -8.90 -25.36 10.19
N TRP A 160 -9.01 -24.17 10.76
CA TRP A 160 -10.25 -23.43 10.91
C TRP A 160 -10.32 -22.36 9.82
N ALA A 161 -11.19 -22.50 8.84
CA ALA A 161 -11.28 -21.59 7.71
C ALA A 161 -12.52 -20.69 7.81
N THR A 162 -12.32 -19.38 7.66
CA THR A 162 -13.38 -18.38 7.76
C THR A 162 -13.43 -17.48 6.53
N ASN A 163 -14.63 -17.17 6.06
CA ASN A 163 -14.85 -16.15 5.03
C ASN A 163 -15.92 -15.16 5.47
N ASN A 164 -15.61 -13.86 5.33
CA ASN A 164 -16.43 -12.74 5.76
C ASN A 164 -16.74 -12.75 7.27
N TYR A 165 -15.73 -13.08 8.09
CA TYR A 165 -15.83 -13.01 9.54
C TYR A 165 -14.67 -12.24 10.16
N ILE A 166 -15.00 -11.33 11.09
CA ILE A 166 -14.03 -10.68 11.98
C ILE A 166 -13.89 -11.56 13.23
N MET A 167 -12.67 -12.01 13.52
CA MET A 167 -12.39 -12.89 14.66
C MET A 167 -12.11 -12.10 15.93
N SER A 168 -12.64 -12.56 17.07
CA SER A 168 -12.26 -12.00 18.37
C SER A 168 -10.83 -12.40 18.75
N LYS A 169 -10.12 -11.52 19.47
CA LYS A 169 -8.77 -11.82 19.99
C LYS A 169 -8.75 -13.05 20.91
N ALA A 170 -9.83 -13.28 21.65
CA ALA A 170 -9.97 -14.44 22.52
C ALA A 170 -10.04 -15.75 21.72
N ASP A 171 -10.78 -15.79 20.61
CA ASP A 171 -10.90 -16.97 19.76
C ASP A 171 -9.58 -17.25 19.01
N LEU A 172 -8.89 -16.21 18.51
CA LEU A 172 -7.57 -16.35 17.88
C LEU A 172 -6.54 -16.94 18.85
N ASN A 173 -6.51 -16.47 20.10
CA ASN A 173 -5.62 -17.01 21.13
C ASN A 173 -5.89 -18.49 21.41
N LYS A 174 -7.17 -18.91 21.46
CA LYS A 174 -7.54 -20.32 21.65
C LYS A 174 -7.12 -21.20 20.49
N LEU A 175 -7.34 -20.76 19.25
CA LEU A 175 -6.90 -21.49 18.06
C LEU A 175 -5.39 -21.71 18.09
N GLN A 176 -4.62 -20.67 18.45
CA GLN A 176 -3.17 -20.76 18.61
C GLN A 176 -2.76 -21.71 19.74
N GLU A 177 -3.36 -21.60 20.92
CA GLU A 177 -3.10 -22.48 22.07
C GLU A 177 -3.32 -23.96 21.74
N TRP A 178 -4.36 -24.24 20.96
CA TRP A 178 -4.76 -25.60 20.58
C TRP A 178 -4.12 -26.11 19.29
N ASP A 179 -3.18 -25.36 18.71
CA ASP A 179 -2.45 -25.71 17.50
C ASP A 179 -3.39 -25.96 16.28
N ILE A 180 -4.51 -25.21 16.24
CA ILE A 180 -5.46 -25.17 15.13
C ILE A 180 -5.13 -23.95 14.27
N ILE A 181 -4.84 -24.18 12.99
CA ILE A 181 -4.40 -23.11 12.09
C ILE A 181 -5.62 -22.33 11.60
N HIS A 182 -5.63 -21.01 11.76
CA HIS A 182 -6.70 -20.16 11.25
C HIS A 182 -6.40 -19.70 9.82
N PHE A 183 -7.34 -19.95 8.91
CA PHE A 183 -7.32 -19.50 7.51
C PHE A 183 -8.43 -18.47 7.31
N ASN A 184 -8.10 -17.18 7.33
CA ASN A 184 -9.01 -16.12 6.92
C ASN A 184 -8.97 -15.87 5.41
N ASP A 185 -9.74 -14.89 4.95
CA ASP A 185 -9.82 -14.52 3.53
C ASP A 185 -8.47 -14.15 2.92
N SER A 186 -7.62 -13.45 3.67
CA SER A 186 -6.28 -13.04 3.23
C SER A 186 -5.39 -14.26 2.97
N ILE A 187 -5.34 -15.21 3.91
CA ILE A 187 -4.56 -16.45 3.81
C ILE A 187 -5.07 -17.33 2.67
N ILE A 188 -6.39 -17.48 2.55
CA ILE A 188 -7.00 -18.29 1.50
C ILE A 188 -6.70 -17.69 0.13
N ASN A 189 -6.92 -16.39 -0.05
CA ASN A 189 -6.64 -15.72 -1.31
C ASN A 189 -5.15 -15.75 -1.65
N TYR A 190 -4.26 -15.63 -0.66
CA TYR A 190 -2.83 -15.81 -0.86
C TYR A 190 -2.50 -17.17 -1.45
N TYR A 191 -2.98 -18.26 -0.84
CA TYR A 191 -2.68 -19.59 -1.33
C TYR A 191 -3.34 -19.86 -2.69
N ILE A 192 -4.51 -19.28 -2.97
CA ILE A 192 -5.14 -19.34 -4.30
C ILE A 192 -4.28 -18.65 -5.36
N GLU A 193 -3.80 -17.44 -5.09
CA GLU A 193 -2.89 -16.73 -6.00
C GLU A 193 -1.56 -17.49 -6.16
N LEU A 194 -1.04 -18.03 -5.06
CA LEU A 194 0.17 -18.84 -5.09
C LEU A 194 0.00 -20.07 -5.98
N VAL A 195 -1.14 -20.77 -5.88
CA VAL A 195 -1.47 -21.91 -6.74
C VAL A 195 -1.66 -21.49 -8.20
N LYS A 196 -2.26 -20.33 -8.49
CA LYS A 196 -2.36 -19.82 -9.86
C LYS A 196 -0.97 -19.62 -10.50
N HIS A 197 0.04 -19.33 -9.69
CA HIS A 197 1.40 -19.04 -10.12
C HIS A 197 2.33 -20.26 -10.11
N LEU A 198 2.26 -21.09 -9.07
CA LEU A 198 3.14 -22.23 -8.81
C LEU A 198 2.52 -23.58 -9.20
N GLY A 199 1.20 -23.67 -9.39
CA GLY A 199 0.53 -24.96 -9.57
C GLY A 199 0.65 -25.82 -8.31
N THR A 200 1.06 -27.08 -8.47
CA THR A 200 1.09 -28.04 -7.36
C THR A 200 2.18 -27.70 -6.34
N CYS A 201 3.30 -27.07 -6.75
CA CYS A 201 4.38 -26.76 -5.80
C CYS A 201 4.06 -25.64 -4.81
N ALA A 202 2.93 -24.95 -4.95
CA ALA A 202 2.38 -24.14 -3.86
C ALA A 202 2.21 -24.97 -2.57
N ARG A 203 2.04 -26.30 -2.68
CA ARG A 203 2.04 -27.25 -1.57
C ARG A 203 3.29 -27.16 -0.71
N PHE A 204 4.48 -27.04 -1.28
CA PHE A 204 5.71 -26.98 -0.48
C PHE A 204 5.74 -25.75 0.44
N GLN A 205 5.20 -24.61 -0.03
CA GLN A 205 5.05 -23.41 0.79
C GLN A 205 3.94 -23.56 1.83
N LEU A 206 2.81 -24.19 1.48
CA LEU A 206 1.76 -24.52 2.45
C LEU A 206 2.31 -25.42 3.57
N LEU A 207 2.91 -26.55 3.22
CA LEU A 207 3.46 -27.52 4.18
C LEU A 207 4.63 -26.94 4.98
N GLY A 208 5.47 -26.13 4.34
CA GLY A 208 6.54 -25.37 4.98
C GLY A 208 6.04 -24.46 6.10
N ASN A 209 4.88 -23.83 5.90
CA ASN A 209 4.23 -22.99 6.92
C ASN A 209 3.51 -23.84 7.99
N LEU A 210 2.70 -24.82 7.58
CA LEU A 210 1.93 -25.65 8.51
C LEU A 210 2.80 -26.50 9.44
N PHE A 211 3.95 -26.97 8.95
CA PHE A 211 4.85 -27.88 9.67
C PHE A 211 6.22 -27.25 9.93
N ALA A 212 6.30 -25.92 9.97
CA ALA A 212 7.54 -25.18 10.17
C ALA A 212 8.37 -25.76 11.32
N ASN A 213 9.67 -25.96 11.08
CA ASN A 213 10.65 -26.53 12.03
C ASN A 213 10.45 -28.00 12.43
N GLN A 214 9.42 -28.68 11.92
CA GLN A 214 9.24 -30.11 12.18
C GLN A 214 10.09 -30.96 11.23
N GLU A 215 10.48 -32.13 11.69
CA GLU A 215 11.37 -33.04 10.95
C GLU A 215 10.67 -33.70 9.74
N ILE A 216 11.39 -33.82 8.62
CA ILE A 216 10.98 -34.54 7.40
C ILE A 216 11.58 -35.95 7.48
N ARG A 217 10.76 -36.95 7.82
CA ARG A 217 11.23 -38.31 8.14
C ARG A 217 11.95 -39.02 6.99
N ASN A 218 11.47 -38.84 5.76
CA ASN A 218 11.92 -39.62 4.59
C ASN A 218 12.83 -38.82 3.64
N MET A 219 13.62 -37.88 4.18
CA MET A 219 14.56 -37.09 3.38
C MET A 219 16.00 -37.59 3.52
N ASP A 220 16.65 -37.87 2.40
CA ASP A 220 18.10 -37.97 2.33
C ASP A 220 18.71 -36.56 2.37
N ASN A 221 19.61 -36.33 3.31
CA ASN A 221 20.16 -35.01 3.62
C ASN A 221 21.67 -34.90 3.39
N LEU A 222 22.31 -35.96 2.92
CA LEU A 222 23.75 -35.97 2.67
C LEU A 222 24.04 -35.46 1.26
N ILE A 223 24.89 -34.45 1.14
CA ILE A 223 25.22 -33.85 -0.15
C ILE A 223 26.73 -33.61 -0.27
N PRO A 224 27.38 -34.05 -1.36
CA PRO A 224 28.75 -33.65 -1.67
C PRO A 224 28.86 -32.13 -1.84
N ALA A 225 29.73 -31.48 -1.08
CA ALA A 225 29.85 -30.03 -1.07
C ALA A 225 31.30 -29.54 -0.94
N ILE A 226 31.49 -28.30 -1.38
CA ILE A 226 32.72 -27.52 -1.23
C ILE A 226 32.46 -26.43 -0.20
N GLU A 227 33.16 -26.47 0.93
CA GLU A 227 33.18 -25.37 1.89
C GLU A 227 34.20 -24.30 1.47
N GLY A 228 33.79 -23.04 1.45
CA GLY A 228 34.65 -21.88 1.20
C GLY A 228 34.37 -20.73 2.18
N LYS A 229 35.10 -19.63 1.99
CA LYS A 229 34.90 -18.36 2.73
C LYS A 229 34.75 -17.21 1.75
N MET A 230 33.73 -16.37 1.93
CA MET A 230 33.47 -15.19 1.09
C MET A 230 32.74 -14.12 1.91
N GLY A 231 33.17 -12.85 1.80
CA GLY A 231 32.51 -11.72 2.46
C GLY A 231 32.42 -11.83 3.99
N GLY A 232 33.38 -12.50 4.64
CA GLY A 232 33.35 -12.76 6.09
C GLY A 232 32.52 -13.97 6.52
N HIS A 233 31.78 -14.61 5.60
CA HIS A 233 30.96 -15.77 5.89
C HIS A 233 31.59 -17.07 5.37
N LYS A 234 31.29 -18.18 6.05
CA LYS A 234 31.45 -19.52 5.47
C LYS A 234 30.27 -19.80 4.55
N TYR A 235 30.54 -20.42 3.41
CA TYR A 235 29.52 -20.87 2.48
C TYR A 235 29.83 -22.28 1.98
N TYR A 236 28.80 -22.94 1.47
CA TYR A 236 28.89 -24.27 0.88
C TYR A 236 28.39 -24.21 -0.57
N SER A 237 29.18 -24.73 -1.50
CA SER A 237 28.78 -24.90 -2.90
C SER A 237 28.49 -26.37 -3.17
N PHE A 238 27.32 -26.70 -3.71
CA PHE A 238 26.93 -28.07 -4.01
C PHE A 238 25.93 -28.15 -5.16
N SER A 239 25.69 -29.36 -5.67
CA SER A 239 24.61 -29.64 -6.61
C SER A 239 23.55 -30.50 -5.93
N ILE A 240 22.27 -30.19 -6.12
CA ILE A 240 21.15 -30.89 -5.48
C ILE A 240 20.00 -31.10 -6.47
N GLU A 241 19.24 -32.17 -6.29
CA GLU A 241 17.97 -32.36 -7.01
C GLU A 241 16.94 -31.28 -6.59
N PRO A 242 16.26 -30.61 -7.54
CA PRO A 242 15.29 -29.56 -7.25
C PRO A 242 14.22 -29.96 -6.23
N GLU A 243 13.69 -31.19 -6.31
CA GLU A 243 12.66 -31.66 -5.39
C GLU A 243 13.15 -31.72 -3.93
N LYS A 244 14.40 -32.18 -3.69
CA LYS A 244 14.98 -32.19 -2.34
C LYS A 244 15.10 -30.77 -1.78
N LEU A 245 15.53 -29.81 -2.61
CA LEU A 245 15.63 -28.41 -2.19
C LEU A 245 14.25 -27.80 -1.93
N LEU A 246 13.23 -28.12 -2.73
CA LEU A 246 11.85 -27.62 -2.55
C LEU A 246 11.22 -28.07 -1.22
N LYS A 247 11.56 -29.26 -0.71
CA LYS A 247 11.01 -29.79 0.56
C LYS A 247 11.46 -29.01 1.80
N ILE A 248 12.71 -28.56 1.81
CA ILE A 248 13.29 -27.77 2.91
C ILE A 248 13.27 -26.26 2.63
N GLY A 249 13.18 -25.93 1.35
CA GLY A 249 13.21 -24.60 0.78
C GLY A 249 11.96 -23.84 1.11
N TYR A 250 12.13 -22.59 1.52
CA TYR A 250 11.04 -21.67 1.66
C TYR A 250 11.37 -20.34 1.01
N VAL A 251 10.35 -19.77 0.40
CA VAL A 251 10.35 -18.38 0.01
C VAL A 251 9.51 -17.67 1.04
N LEU A 252 10.07 -16.61 1.59
CA LEU A 252 9.28 -15.76 2.43
C LEU A 252 8.41 -14.87 1.55
N HIS A 253 7.11 -15.10 1.65
CA HIS A 253 6.07 -14.24 1.13
C HIS A 253 5.43 -13.50 2.30
N ARG A 254 5.30 -12.18 2.17
CA ARG A 254 4.48 -11.37 3.08
C ARG A 254 3.01 -11.75 2.90
N ASN A 255 2.42 -12.41 3.89
CA ASN A 255 0.97 -12.51 4.10
C ASN A 255 0.67 -12.98 5.54
N GLU A 256 -0.59 -12.80 5.96
CA GLU A 256 -1.08 -13.04 7.32
C GLU A 256 -0.85 -14.47 7.86
N ALA A 257 -0.63 -15.46 6.99
CA ALA A 257 -0.22 -16.82 7.37
C ALA A 257 1.13 -16.86 8.12
N ASN A 258 1.89 -15.77 8.08
CA ASN A 258 3.18 -15.59 8.73
C ASN A 258 3.16 -14.46 9.78
N LYS A 259 2.02 -14.07 10.38
CA LYS A 259 1.94 -12.96 11.36
C LYS A 259 3.01 -13.01 12.47
N ASN A 260 3.34 -14.19 12.99
CA ASN A 260 4.38 -14.38 14.02
C ASN A 260 5.82 -14.48 13.48
N MET A 261 5.99 -14.53 12.16
CA MET A 261 7.28 -14.52 11.48
C MET A 261 7.24 -13.47 10.38
N MET A 262 7.35 -12.21 10.84
CA MET A 262 7.95 -11.08 10.14
C MET A 262 8.01 -11.20 8.59
N PRO A 263 7.15 -10.47 7.87
CA PRO A 263 6.96 -10.63 6.44
C PRO A 263 8.24 -10.35 5.66
N THR A 264 8.43 -11.07 4.56
CA THR A 264 9.65 -10.95 3.75
C THR A 264 9.28 -11.05 2.28
N TYR A 265 10.15 -10.47 1.46
CA TYR A 265 9.74 -9.63 0.32
C TYR A 265 10.33 -10.12 -0.99
N GLN A 266 10.08 -11.38 -1.32
CA GLN A 266 10.42 -11.84 -2.67
C GLN A 266 9.35 -11.41 -3.67
N ARG A 267 9.77 -11.22 -4.93
CA ARG A 267 8.85 -10.92 -6.03
C ARG A 267 7.75 -11.97 -6.08
N LEU A 268 6.49 -11.56 -6.25
CA LEU A 268 5.44 -12.51 -6.57
C LEU A 268 5.86 -13.29 -7.82
N ILE A 269 5.76 -14.60 -7.71
CA ILE A 269 6.20 -15.49 -8.77
C ILE A 269 5.23 -15.35 -9.93
N LYS A 270 5.62 -14.63 -10.99
CA LYS A 270 4.74 -14.43 -12.14
C LYS A 270 4.53 -15.73 -12.91
N LYS A 271 3.27 -16.17 -13.03
CA LYS A 271 2.84 -17.36 -13.79
C LYS A 271 3.50 -17.47 -15.17
N LYS A 272 3.44 -16.40 -15.97
CA LYS A 272 4.00 -16.38 -17.34
C LYS A 272 5.50 -16.73 -17.33
N ARG A 273 6.28 -16.08 -16.46
CA ARG A 273 7.72 -16.34 -16.36
C ARG A 273 8.01 -17.77 -15.92
N LEU A 274 7.20 -18.33 -15.01
CA LEU A 274 7.39 -19.70 -14.55
C LEU A 274 7.05 -20.71 -15.65
N GLN A 275 5.98 -20.48 -16.41
CA GLN A 275 5.63 -21.26 -17.60
C GLN A 275 6.72 -21.18 -18.68
N ASP A 276 7.28 -19.99 -18.93
CA ASP A 276 8.38 -19.79 -19.87
C ASP A 276 9.63 -20.57 -19.42
N VAL A 277 9.97 -20.51 -18.14
CA VAL A 277 11.10 -21.25 -17.54
C VAL A 277 10.86 -22.76 -17.60
N GLN A 278 9.66 -23.22 -17.24
CA GLN A 278 9.29 -24.64 -17.29
C GLN A 278 9.32 -25.17 -18.73
N GLY A 279 8.76 -24.41 -19.68
CA GLY A 279 8.82 -24.73 -21.10
C GLY A 279 10.26 -24.78 -21.62
N PHE A 280 11.10 -23.85 -21.20
CA PHE A 280 12.53 -23.86 -21.54
C PHE A 280 13.23 -25.12 -21.00
N ILE A 281 13.00 -25.51 -19.74
CA ILE A 281 13.57 -26.73 -19.15
C ILE A 281 13.06 -27.99 -19.87
N ASN A 282 11.74 -28.08 -20.08
CA ASN A 282 11.12 -29.23 -20.73
C ASN A 282 11.56 -29.41 -22.19
N ASN A 283 11.97 -28.33 -22.85
CA ASN A 283 12.54 -28.35 -24.21
C ASN A 283 14.06 -28.55 -24.24
N GLY A 284 14.68 -28.96 -23.12
CA GLY A 284 16.12 -29.27 -23.04
C GLY A 284 17.02 -28.09 -22.65
N GLY A 285 16.45 -26.93 -22.32
CA GLY A 285 17.19 -25.79 -21.78
C GLY A 285 17.66 -26.02 -20.33
N TYR A 286 18.71 -25.29 -19.92
CA TYR A 286 19.27 -25.40 -18.56
C TYR A 286 19.79 -24.06 -18.04
N PHE A 287 19.88 -23.94 -16.71
CA PHE A 287 20.40 -22.76 -16.02
C PHE A 287 21.74 -23.07 -15.33
N PRO A 288 22.88 -22.51 -15.80
CA PRO A 288 24.19 -22.80 -15.21
C PRO A 288 24.48 -21.99 -13.94
N ASN A 289 23.69 -20.96 -13.65
CA ASN A 289 23.94 -20.06 -12.53
C ASN A 289 23.43 -20.66 -11.21
N SER A 290 24.23 -20.54 -10.15
CA SER A 290 23.87 -21.04 -8.83
C SER A 290 22.64 -20.35 -8.25
N LEU A 291 21.82 -21.12 -7.54
CA LEU A 291 20.88 -20.56 -6.57
C LEU A 291 21.64 -20.07 -5.34
N ILE A 292 21.12 -19.03 -4.69
CA ILE A 292 21.68 -18.53 -3.44
C ILE A 292 20.68 -18.81 -2.33
N ILE A 293 21.11 -19.50 -1.28
CA ILE A 293 20.27 -19.86 -0.14
C ILE A 293 20.94 -19.52 1.19
N SER A 294 20.14 -19.38 2.24
CA SER A 294 20.62 -19.40 3.63
C SER A 294 19.99 -20.56 4.39
N ILE A 295 20.82 -21.43 4.94
CA ILE A 295 20.41 -22.55 5.77
C ILE A 295 20.28 -22.06 7.22
N ASP A 296 19.11 -22.26 7.81
CA ASP A 296 18.83 -21.97 9.22
C ASP A 296 19.05 -23.24 10.07
N THR A 297 20.09 -23.20 10.90
CA THR A 297 20.42 -24.25 11.87
C THR A 297 20.03 -23.87 13.30
N LYS A 298 19.45 -22.67 13.49
CA LYS A 298 19.19 -22.04 14.79
C LYS A 298 20.46 -21.90 15.64
N GLY A 299 21.58 -21.59 14.99
CA GLY A 299 22.88 -21.40 15.65
C GLY A 299 23.53 -22.69 16.18
N LYS A 300 22.97 -23.87 15.87
CA LYS A 300 23.60 -25.16 16.22
C LYS A 300 24.80 -25.48 15.34
N GLY A 301 24.96 -24.74 14.24
CA GLY A 301 25.93 -25.03 13.21
C GLY A 301 25.46 -26.14 12.27
N ILE A 302 26.12 -26.24 11.12
CA ILE A 302 25.89 -27.31 10.15
C ILE A 302 26.99 -28.36 10.26
N GLN A 303 26.63 -29.63 10.12
CA GLN A 303 27.61 -30.71 10.08
C GLN A 303 28.20 -30.83 8.68
N PHE A 304 29.54 -30.84 8.61
CA PHE A 304 30.31 -31.01 7.38
C PHE A 304 31.46 -31.99 7.60
N ASP A 305 31.33 -33.17 7.00
CA ASP A 305 32.31 -34.24 7.11
C ASP A 305 33.35 -34.07 5.99
N SER A 306 34.47 -33.42 6.33
CA SER A 306 35.56 -33.21 5.37
C SER A 306 36.17 -34.53 4.90
N ILE A 307 36.63 -34.55 3.65
CA ILE A 307 37.37 -35.71 3.11
C ILE A 307 38.61 -36.06 3.97
N PRO A 308 39.05 -37.33 3.98
CA PRO A 308 40.24 -37.76 4.71
C PRO A 308 41.48 -36.92 4.36
N LYS A 309 42.39 -36.73 5.34
CA LYS A 309 43.58 -35.88 5.19
C LYS A 309 44.41 -36.24 3.97
N GLN A 310 44.54 -37.52 3.62
CA GLN A 310 45.33 -37.97 2.47
C GLN A 310 44.83 -37.45 1.11
N TYR A 311 43.59 -36.97 1.03
CA TYR A 311 42.98 -36.44 -0.19
C TYR A 311 42.83 -34.90 -0.15
N LYS A 312 43.32 -34.23 0.90
CA LYS A 312 43.26 -32.76 1.02
C LYS A 312 44.38 -32.10 0.24
N ILE A 313 44.05 -30.97 -0.39
CA ILE A 313 45.02 -30.12 -1.08
C ILE A 313 45.39 -28.97 -0.14
N GLU A 314 46.57 -29.05 0.49
CA GLU A 314 47.02 -28.10 1.53
C GLU A 314 47.17 -26.65 1.02
N SER A 315 47.38 -26.45 -0.28
CA SER A 315 47.52 -25.13 -0.89
C SER A 315 46.20 -24.37 -1.09
N THR A 316 45.06 -24.94 -0.68
CA THR A 316 43.74 -24.35 -0.93
C THR A 316 43.00 -24.00 0.36
N ILE A 317 42.32 -22.86 0.35
CA ILE A 317 41.48 -22.40 1.46
C ILE A 317 40.11 -23.11 1.52
N SER A 318 39.76 -23.86 0.48
CA SER A 318 38.47 -24.54 0.33
C SER A 318 38.57 -26.00 0.78
N ARG A 319 37.49 -26.57 1.33
CA ARG A 319 37.47 -27.96 1.82
C ARG A 319 36.37 -28.76 1.12
N LEU A 320 36.71 -29.95 0.64
CA LEU A 320 35.74 -30.90 0.09
C LEU A 320 35.20 -31.83 1.19
N GLY A 321 33.94 -32.23 1.09
CA GLY A 321 33.32 -33.10 2.09
C GLY A 321 31.84 -33.36 1.83
N THR A 322 31.20 -33.99 2.81
CA THR A 322 29.76 -34.27 2.82
C THR A 322 29.06 -33.31 3.76
N LEU A 323 28.14 -32.51 3.22
CA LEU A 323 27.29 -31.59 3.98
C LEU A 323 26.01 -32.31 4.43
N HIS A 324 25.62 -32.10 5.68
CA HIS A 324 24.36 -32.61 6.22
C HIS A 324 23.33 -31.49 6.25
N LEU A 325 22.39 -31.51 5.30
CA LEU A 325 21.30 -30.55 5.30
C LEU A 325 20.34 -30.79 6.48
N PRO A 326 19.70 -29.74 7.02
CA PRO A 326 18.68 -29.92 8.05
C PRO A 326 17.42 -30.59 7.45
N LYS A 327 17.03 -31.75 7.99
CA LYS A 327 15.80 -32.48 7.64
C LYS A 327 14.55 -31.82 8.23
N LYS A 328 14.36 -30.51 8.06
CA LYS A 328 13.23 -29.78 8.65
C LYS A 328 12.54 -28.93 7.60
N TYR A 329 11.21 -28.87 7.66
CA TYR A 329 10.46 -27.90 6.88
C TYR A 329 10.92 -26.49 7.23
N ARG A 330 11.05 -25.62 6.23
CA ARG A 330 11.45 -24.22 6.37
C ARG A 330 12.88 -24.03 6.93
N SER A 331 13.84 -24.87 6.49
CA SER A 331 15.24 -24.78 6.94
C SER A 331 16.19 -24.16 5.92
N ALA A 332 15.76 -23.94 4.67
CA ALA A 332 16.55 -23.28 3.63
C ALA A 332 15.81 -22.08 3.03
N TYR A 333 16.23 -20.86 3.37
CA TYR A 333 15.68 -19.65 2.78
C TYR A 333 16.26 -19.44 1.38
N ILE A 334 15.41 -19.38 0.35
CA ILE A 334 15.85 -19.14 -1.03
C ILE A 334 16.06 -17.64 -1.24
N ILE A 335 17.29 -17.16 -1.32
CA ILE A 335 17.59 -15.72 -1.48
C ILE A 335 17.50 -15.30 -2.96
N ASP A 336 18.05 -16.12 -3.87
CA ASP A 336 17.99 -15.88 -5.31
C ASP A 336 17.66 -17.15 -6.11
N GLY A 337 16.98 -16.94 -7.24
CA GLY A 337 16.68 -17.97 -8.21
C GLY A 337 15.40 -18.77 -7.92
N GLN A 338 14.49 -18.22 -7.10
CA GLN A 338 13.16 -18.79 -6.83
C GLN A 338 12.45 -19.26 -8.12
N HIS A 339 12.34 -18.41 -9.16
CA HIS A 339 11.67 -18.76 -10.42
C HIS A 339 12.32 -19.96 -11.12
N ARG A 340 13.66 -20.10 -11.02
CA ARG A 340 14.38 -21.24 -11.58
C ARG A 340 14.05 -22.50 -10.80
N LEU A 341 14.15 -22.45 -9.47
CA LEU A 341 13.84 -23.59 -8.60
C LEU A 341 12.41 -24.10 -8.80
N TYR A 342 11.42 -23.20 -8.73
CA TYR A 342 10.02 -23.57 -8.93
C TYR A 342 9.69 -23.95 -10.37
N GLY A 343 10.47 -23.50 -11.36
CA GLY A 343 10.32 -23.93 -12.76
C GLY A 343 10.61 -25.41 -12.99
N TYR A 344 11.35 -26.06 -12.10
CA TYR A 344 11.52 -27.52 -12.10
C TYR A 344 10.32 -28.26 -11.51
N SER A 345 9.38 -27.58 -10.84
CA SER A 345 8.17 -28.23 -10.35
C SER A 345 7.36 -28.80 -11.51
N ASP A 346 6.74 -29.96 -11.27
CA ASP A 346 5.91 -30.67 -12.24
C ASP A 346 6.64 -31.02 -13.55
N SER A 347 7.97 -30.92 -13.56
CA SER A 347 8.83 -31.37 -14.65
C SER A 347 9.42 -32.73 -14.30
N ASP A 348 9.57 -33.60 -15.28
CA ASP A 348 10.27 -34.89 -15.13
C ASP A 348 11.72 -34.72 -14.66
N TYR A 349 12.28 -33.51 -14.80
CA TYR A 349 13.63 -33.16 -14.39
C TYR A 349 13.76 -32.80 -12.90
N ALA A 350 12.66 -32.69 -12.14
CA ALA A 350 12.68 -32.35 -10.70
C ALA A 350 13.53 -33.31 -9.85
N ASN A 351 13.57 -34.59 -10.26
CA ASN A 351 14.32 -35.66 -9.61
C ASN A 351 15.50 -36.18 -10.43
N LYS A 352 15.65 -35.73 -11.68
CA LYS A 352 16.68 -36.25 -12.61
C LYS A 352 17.83 -35.29 -12.83
N ASN A 353 17.58 -33.99 -12.71
CA ASN A 353 18.61 -32.97 -12.83
C ASN A 353 19.18 -32.62 -11.47
N SER A 354 20.44 -32.17 -11.46
CA SER A 354 21.04 -31.49 -10.33
C SER A 354 21.28 -30.03 -10.69
N ILE A 355 21.03 -29.13 -9.74
CA ILE A 355 21.21 -27.68 -9.92
C ILE A 355 22.28 -27.15 -8.96
N PRO A 356 23.12 -26.19 -9.40
CA PRO A 356 24.15 -25.62 -8.54
C PRO A 356 23.54 -24.68 -7.48
N VAL A 357 24.07 -24.74 -6.26
CA VAL A 357 23.62 -23.97 -5.10
C VAL A 357 24.82 -23.45 -4.32
N VAL A 358 24.75 -22.17 -3.93
CA VAL A 358 25.63 -21.54 -2.94
C VAL A 358 24.80 -21.27 -1.68
N ALA A 359 25.17 -21.93 -0.58
CA ALA A 359 24.48 -21.88 0.68
C ALA A 359 25.31 -21.19 1.76
N PHE A 360 24.78 -20.11 2.33
CA PHE A 360 25.28 -19.54 3.56
C PHE A 360 24.60 -20.20 4.77
N VAL A 361 25.21 -20.10 5.96
CA VAL A 361 24.67 -20.69 7.19
C VAL A 361 24.35 -19.58 8.19
N ASP A 362 23.14 -19.62 8.74
CA ASP A 362 22.67 -18.71 9.79
C ASP A 362 22.92 -17.22 9.48
N LEU A 363 22.70 -16.78 8.23
CA LEU A 363 22.80 -15.36 7.89
C LEU A 363 21.79 -14.57 8.72
N LYS A 364 22.22 -13.42 9.24
CA LYS A 364 21.29 -12.54 9.94
C LYS A 364 20.23 -12.03 8.98
N ARG A 365 19.05 -11.73 9.52
CA ARG A 365 17.91 -11.29 8.71
C ARG A 365 18.23 -10.03 7.91
N GLU A 366 18.95 -9.06 8.49
CA GLU A 366 19.34 -7.84 7.76
C GLU A 366 20.25 -8.16 6.57
N GLU A 367 21.18 -9.12 6.74
CA GLU A 367 22.11 -9.56 5.69
C GLU A 367 21.38 -10.30 4.58
N GLN A 368 20.40 -11.16 4.90
CA GLN A 368 19.57 -11.84 3.91
C GLN A 368 18.79 -10.84 3.04
N ILE A 369 18.21 -9.82 3.67
CA ILE A 369 17.44 -8.77 2.97
C ILE A 369 18.38 -7.93 2.09
N LYS A 370 19.52 -7.50 2.64
CA LYS A 370 20.52 -6.74 1.90
C LYS A 370 21.01 -7.51 0.68
N LEU A 371 21.37 -8.79 0.85
CA LEU A 371 21.82 -9.65 -0.25
C LEU A 371 20.73 -9.79 -1.33
N PHE A 372 19.46 -9.96 -0.94
CA PHE A 372 18.34 -9.98 -1.88
C PHE A 372 18.22 -8.66 -2.66
N MET A 373 18.33 -7.51 -1.98
CA MET A 373 18.27 -6.19 -2.61
C MET A 373 19.45 -5.97 -3.57
N ASP A 374 20.69 -6.22 -3.12
CA ASP A 374 21.91 -6.03 -3.91
C ASP A 374 21.92 -6.88 -5.20
N ILE A 375 21.43 -8.12 -5.12
CA ILE A 375 21.31 -9.01 -6.29
C ILE A 375 20.29 -8.47 -7.29
N ASN A 376 19.14 -7.97 -6.81
CA ASN A 376 18.04 -7.55 -7.68
C ASN A 376 18.21 -6.14 -8.23
N GLU A 377 18.74 -5.19 -7.45
CA GLU A 377 18.90 -3.79 -7.84
C GLU A 377 19.73 -3.63 -9.12
N ASN A 378 20.73 -4.50 -9.32
CA ASN A 378 21.59 -4.53 -10.51
C ASN A 378 21.00 -5.26 -11.73
N GLN A 379 19.95 -6.07 -11.57
CA GLN A 379 19.38 -6.88 -12.68
C GLN A 379 17.98 -6.42 -13.12
N LYS A 380 17.12 -5.98 -12.18
CA LYS A 380 15.81 -5.37 -12.43
C LYS A 380 15.34 -4.70 -11.13
N SER A 381 14.93 -3.43 -11.17
CA SER A 381 14.55 -2.70 -9.95
C SER A 381 13.39 -3.36 -9.17
N VAL A 382 13.44 -3.30 -7.84
CA VAL A 382 12.39 -3.76 -6.92
C VAL A 382 11.28 -2.69 -6.88
N PRO A 383 9.98 -3.04 -6.97
CA PRO A 383 8.90 -2.05 -6.93
C PRO A 383 8.97 -1.15 -5.69
N LYS A 384 8.57 0.11 -5.85
CA LYS A 384 8.69 1.13 -4.79
C LYS A 384 7.91 0.77 -3.52
N SER A 385 6.69 0.25 -3.64
CA SER A 385 5.88 -0.23 -2.51
C SER A 385 6.56 -1.37 -1.73
N LEU A 386 7.22 -2.29 -2.44
CA LEU A 386 7.97 -3.39 -1.83
C LEU A 386 9.20 -2.88 -1.10
N ARG A 387 9.92 -1.90 -1.69
CA ARG A 387 11.06 -1.23 -1.03
C ARG A 387 10.67 -0.48 0.24
N VAL A 388 9.57 0.27 0.19
CA VAL A 388 9.06 0.99 1.37
C VAL A 388 8.78 0.02 2.51
N THR A 389 8.27 -1.16 2.18
CA THR A 389 8.01 -2.16 3.19
C THR A 389 9.28 -2.83 3.72
N LEU A 390 10.19 -3.22 2.84
CA LEU A 390 11.51 -3.75 3.18
C LEU A 390 12.28 -2.81 4.13
N ASN A 391 12.26 -1.52 3.81
CA ASN A 391 12.91 -0.49 4.61
C ASN A 391 12.26 -0.34 5.99
N ALA A 392 11.00 -0.70 6.19
CA ALA A 392 10.37 -0.64 7.50
C ALA A 392 11.07 -1.55 8.52
N ASP A 393 11.45 -2.75 8.08
CA ASP A 393 12.14 -3.71 8.94
C ASP A 393 13.63 -3.39 9.04
N MET A 394 14.28 -3.06 7.92
CA MET A 394 15.71 -2.73 7.89
C MET A 394 16.03 -1.52 8.78
N LEU A 395 15.17 -0.51 8.75
CA LEU A 395 15.38 0.73 9.49
C LEU A 395 14.82 0.67 10.92
N TRP A 396 14.20 -0.45 11.33
CA TRP A 396 13.53 -0.58 12.63
C TRP A 396 14.50 -0.39 13.81
N VAL A 397 15.74 -0.87 13.64
CA VAL A 397 16.84 -0.83 14.62
C VAL A 397 18.01 0.03 14.13
N SER A 398 17.78 0.97 13.19
CA SER A 398 18.84 1.83 12.67
C SER A 398 19.45 2.73 13.75
N ASP A 399 20.76 2.99 13.68
CA ASP A 399 21.44 3.97 14.53
C ASP A 399 20.95 5.41 14.28
N ASN A 400 20.31 5.67 13.13
CA ASN A 400 19.68 6.95 12.82
C ASN A 400 18.24 6.98 13.33
N TYR A 401 17.94 7.86 14.28
CA TYR A 401 16.63 7.90 14.93
C TYR A 401 15.51 8.39 14.00
N ASN A 402 15.84 9.20 12.99
CA ASN A 402 14.87 9.59 11.96
C ASN A 402 14.47 8.42 11.06
N GLU A 403 15.42 7.52 10.77
CA GLU A 403 15.16 6.28 10.03
C GLU A 403 14.29 5.32 10.86
N ARG A 404 14.53 5.21 12.17
CA ARG A 404 13.67 4.46 13.09
C ARG A 404 12.22 4.95 13.05
N ARG A 405 11.99 6.27 13.07
CA ARG A 405 10.64 6.84 12.95
C ARG A 405 10.03 6.70 11.56
N GLN A 406 10.85 6.67 10.52
CA GLN A 406 10.38 6.31 9.19
C GLN A 406 9.88 4.85 9.17
N ALA A 407 10.65 3.92 9.74
CA ALA A 407 10.25 2.53 9.90
C ALA A 407 8.94 2.37 10.68
N LEU A 408 8.79 3.07 11.81
CA LEU A 408 7.57 3.07 12.61
C LEU A 408 6.34 3.51 11.79
N ARG A 409 6.43 4.63 11.07
CA ARG A 409 5.34 5.09 10.18
C ARG A 409 4.99 4.07 9.11
N SER A 410 6.00 3.44 8.52
CA SER A 410 5.78 2.34 7.56
C SER A 410 5.03 1.19 8.19
N LYS A 411 5.43 0.75 9.39
CA LYS A 411 4.84 -0.39 10.08
C LYS A 411 3.40 -0.14 10.47
N ILE A 412 3.06 1.06 10.96
CA ILE A 412 1.67 1.42 11.27
C ILE A 412 0.82 1.42 9.99
N ALA A 413 1.30 2.03 8.91
CA ALA A 413 0.58 2.04 7.63
C ALA A 413 0.32 0.62 7.09
N GLN A 414 1.24 -0.31 7.35
CA GLN A 414 1.09 -1.72 7.02
C GLN A 414 0.06 -2.41 7.91
N MET A 415 0.16 -2.26 9.23
CA MET A 415 -0.77 -2.88 10.17
C MET A 415 -2.20 -2.40 9.95
N LEU A 416 -2.41 -1.13 9.57
CA LEU A 416 -3.74 -0.63 9.19
C LEU A 416 -4.35 -1.36 7.98
N GLY A 417 -3.53 -1.93 7.10
CA GLY A 417 -4.03 -2.63 5.91
C GLY A 417 -4.12 -4.15 6.03
N GLU A 418 -3.52 -4.75 7.07
CA GLU A 418 -3.31 -6.21 7.21
C GLU A 418 -3.81 -6.81 8.53
N GLU A 419 -4.02 -6.02 9.58
CA GLU A 419 -4.54 -6.61 10.82
C GLU A 419 -6.03 -6.91 10.70
N ASP A 420 -6.44 -8.07 11.20
CA ASP A 420 -7.83 -8.56 11.12
C ASP A 420 -8.80 -7.63 11.87
N THR A 421 -8.30 -6.94 12.88
CA THR A 421 -9.04 -5.96 13.68
C THR A 421 -9.13 -4.60 13.01
N SER A 422 -8.34 -4.34 11.95
CA SER A 422 -8.25 -3.01 11.38
C SER A 422 -9.45 -2.68 10.48
N PRO A 423 -10.10 -1.51 10.66
CA PRO A 423 -11.16 -1.03 9.76
C PRO A 423 -10.70 -0.82 8.31
N LEU A 424 -9.40 -0.65 8.11
CA LEU A 424 -8.76 -0.45 6.80
C LEU A 424 -8.19 -1.76 6.20
N LEU A 425 -8.50 -2.91 6.80
CA LEU A 425 -8.13 -4.24 6.30
C LEU A 425 -8.52 -4.38 4.82
N GLY A 426 -7.53 -4.72 3.99
CA GLY A 426 -7.74 -4.92 2.56
C GLY A 426 -7.96 -3.63 1.75
N ARG A 427 -7.90 -2.43 2.36
CA ARG A 427 -8.07 -1.13 1.66
C ARG A 427 -6.75 -0.45 1.31
N ILE A 428 -5.67 -0.80 2.00
CA ILE A 428 -4.32 -0.29 1.73
C ILE A 428 -3.59 -1.21 0.74
N GLN A 429 -2.98 -0.59 -0.28
CA GLN A 429 -2.12 -1.19 -1.27
C GLN A 429 -0.79 -1.52 -0.64
N ILE A 430 -0.58 -2.82 -0.46
CA ILE A 430 0.57 -3.37 0.21
C ILE A 430 1.33 -4.29 -0.74
N GLY A 431 2.65 -4.12 -0.84
CA GLY A 431 3.48 -4.92 -1.73
C GLY A 431 3.11 -4.77 -3.22
N GLU A 432 2.90 -5.90 -3.90
CA GLU A 432 2.48 -5.95 -5.31
C GLU A 432 0.97 -6.29 -5.47
N ASN A 433 0.15 -6.08 -4.43
CA ASN A 433 -1.29 -6.36 -4.50
C ASN A 433 -1.98 -5.55 -5.61
N GLU A 434 -2.93 -6.18 -6.32
CA GLU A 434 -3.71 -5.51 -7.36
C GLU A 434 -4.59 -4.39 -6.77
N LYS A 435 -4.65 -3.27 -7.49
CA LYS A 435 -5.52 -2.14 -7.18
C LYS A 435 -6.97 -2.53 -7.46
N SER A 436 -7.87 -2.22 -6.55
CA SER A 436 -9.32 -2.30 -6.75
C SER A 436 -10.00 -1.00 -6.34
N ASN A 437 -11.32 -0.88 -6.57
CA ASN A 437 -12.09 0.29 -6.16
C ASN A 437 -11.99 0.55 -4.64
N ILE A 438 -11.89 -0.52 -3.86
CA ILE A 438 -11.80 -0.47 -2.39
C ILE A 438 -10.34 -0.45 -1.91
N LYS A 439 -9.43 -1.10 -2.65
CA LYS A 439 -7.98 -1.15 -2.36
C LYS A 439 -7.22 -0.04 -3.12
N CYS A 440 -7.49 1.20 -2.75
CA CYS A 440 -6.96 2.40 -3.41
C CYS A 440 -6.05 3.28 -2.55
N ILE A 441 -5.91 3.00 -1.25
CA ILE A 441 -5.06 3.76 -0.34
C ILE A 441 -3.61 3.26 -0.47
N THR A 442 -2.60 4.12 -0.50
CA THR A 442 -1.19 3.71 -0.58
C THR A 442 -0.49 3.84 0.77
N ILE A 443 0.52 2.99 1.02
CA ILE A 443 1.38 3.10 2.22
C ILE A 443 2.00 4.49 2.29
N GLU A 444 2.46 5.04 1.16
CA GLU A 444 3.08 6.36 1.10
C GLU A 444 2.13 7.47 1.52
N ALA A 445 0.82 7.36 1.23
CA ALA A 445 -0.15 8.35 1.62
C ALA A 445 -0.27 8.44 3.14
N VAL A 446 -0.39 7.28 3.80
CA VAL A 446 -0.46 7.16 5.26
C VAL A 446 0.86 7.62 5.91
N GLN A 447 2.01 7.21 5.36
CA GLN A 447 3.32 7.67 5.83
C GLN A 447 3.48 9.19 5.73
N ALA A 448 3.06 9.77 4.61
CA ALA A 448 3.12 11.21 4.39
C ALA A 448 2.22 11.96 5.38
N ALA A 449 1.03 11.42 5.70
CA ALA A 449 0.17 11.96 6.75
C ALA A 449 0.87 11.93 8.10
N LEU A 450 1.34 10.76 8.54
CA LEU A 450 1.98 10.56 9.83
C LEU A 450 3.28 11.38 9.97
N LYS A 451 4.01 11.61 8.88
CA LYS A 451 5.22 12.46 8.87
C LYS A 451 4.90 13.94 9.11
N LYS A 452 3.70 14.40 8.73
CA LYS A 452 3.20 15.76 8.97
C LYS A 452 2.56 15.93 10.36
N CYS A 453 2.46 14.85 11.13
CA CYS A 453 1.86 14.85 12.47
C CYS A 453 2.94 14.91 13.56
N SER A 454 2.55 15.33 14.76
CA SER A 454 3.38 15.38 15.97
C SER A 454 3.25 14.13 16.84
N PHE A 455 2.72 13.02 16.31
CA PHE A 455 2.64 11.74 17.02
C PHE A 455 4.00 11.19 17.44
N PHE A 456 5.02 11.40 16.60
CA PHE A 456 6.36 10.84 16.77
C PHE A 456 7.43 11.94 16.88
N THR A 457 8.44 11.68 17.69
CA THR A 457 9.54 12.60 17.98
C THR A 457 10.36 12.92 16.73
N LEU A 458 10.71 14.20 16.59
CA LEU A 458 11.59 14.70 15.53
C LEU A 458 13.01 14.87 16.08
N PHE A 459 13.99 14.35 15.34
CA PHE A 459 15.40 14.40 15.73
C PHE A 459 16.23 15.21 14.72
N ASN A 460 17.30 15.85 15.19
CA ASN A 460 18.31 16.43 14.30
C ASN A 460 19.30 15.35 13.80
N ASN A 461 20.27 15.76 12.96
CA ASN A 461 21.29 14.85 12.40
C ASN A 461 22.23 14.22 13.45
N LYS A 462 22.19 14.70 14.71
CA LYS A 462 22.96 14.15 15.84
C LYS A 462 22.09 13.31 16.78
N ASN A 463 20.91 12.87 16.32
CA ASN A 463 19.91 12.14 17.12
C ASN A 463 19.42 12.89 18.38
N MET A 464 19.56 14.22 18.44
CA MET A 464 18.99 15.00 19.54
C MET A 464 17.55 15.40 19.23
N ILE A 465 16.69 15.40 20.25
CA ILE A 465 15.27 15.75 20.13
C ILE A 465 15.12 17.23 19.76
N ILE A 466 14.39 17.50 18.67
CA ILE A 466 13.92 18.83 18.29
C ILE A 466 12.52 19.07 18.86
N SER A 467 11.65 18.05 18.76
CA SER A 467 10.28 18.10 19.24
C SER A 467 9.84 16.71 19.71
N ASP A 468 9.30 16.62 20.92
CA ASP A 468 8.84 15.37 21.52
C ASP A 468 7.44 14.98 21.00
N GLY A 469 7.30 13.73 20.58
CA GLY A 469 6.07 13.19 20.02
C GLY A 469 4.99 12.96 21.08
N THR A 470 3.72 13.14 20.71
CA THR A 470 2.58 12.97 21.61
C THR A 470 2.37 11.52 22.09
N PHE A 471 2.74 10.54 21.26
CA PHE A 471 2.64 9.11 21.56
C PHE A 471 4.01 8.40 21.66
N ASP A 472 5.09 9.15 21.46
CA ASP A 472 6.43 8.59 21.34
C ASP A 472 7.06 8.26 22.70
N LEU A 473 7.44 6.98 22.88
CA LEU A 473 8.09 6.47 24.09
C LEU A 473 9.59 6.15 23.87
N GLY A 474 10.21 6.69 22.82
CA GLY A 474 11.61 6.48 22.48
C GLY A 474 11.82 5.23 21.63
N GLU A 475 11.33 4.08 22.06
CA GLU A 475 11.45 2.82 21.32
C GLU A 475 10.31 2.61 20.31
N ASN A 476 10.64 2.05 19.13
CA ASN A 476 9.65 1.85 18.06
C ASN A 476 8.53 0.89 18.48
N GLN A 477 8.88 -0.22 19.15
CA GLN A 477 7.89 -1.22 19.55
C GLN A 477 6.91 -0.67 20.59
N THR A 478 7.42 -0.07 21.66
CA THR A 478 6.58 0.49 22.74
C THR A 478 5.70 1.64 22.24
N THR A 479 6.22 2.48 21.34
CA THR A 479 5.44 3.53 20.67
C THR A 479 4.33 2.92 19.81
N CYS A 480 4.65 1.87 19.04
CA CYS A 480 3.66 1.17 18.20
C CYS A 480 2.55 0.53 19.04
N ASP A 481 2.88 -0.12 20.15
CA ASP A 481 1.93 -0.84 21.03
C ASP A 481 0.88 0.09 21.69
N ILE A 482 1.17 1.39 21.77
CA ILE A 482 0.24 2.39 22.29
C ILE A 482 -0.47 3.12 21.16
N PHE A 483 0.26 3.58 20.15
CA PHE A 483 -0.30 4.38 19.07
C PHE A 483 -1.23 3.57 18.17
N TYR A 484 -0.85 2.34 17.81
CA TYR A 484 -1.63 1.55 16.85
C TYR A 484 -3.06 1.25 17.33
N PRO A 485 -3.29 0.73 18.56
CA PRO A 485 -4.65 0.52 19.04
C PRO A 485 -5.48 1.81 19.13
N PHE A 486 -4.84 2.95 19.43
CA PHE A 486 -5.52 4.24 19.46
C PHE A 486 -6.01 4.67 18.08
N ILE A 487 -5.14 4.66 17.07
CA ILE A 487 -5.52 5.06 15.71
C ILE A 487 -6.49 4.07 15.07
N GLU A 488 -6.36 2.77 15.38
CA GLU A 488 -7.31 1.73 14.99
C GLU A 488 -8.71 2.01 15.54
N ALA A 489 -8.83 2.32 16.84
CA ALA A 489 -10.11 2.65 17.47
C ALA A 489 -10.75 3.92 16.90
N CYS A 490 -9.95 4.95 16.59
CA CYS A 490 -10.44 6.15 15.91
C CYS A 490 -11.02 5.81 14.53
N PHE A 491 -10.34 4.98 13.73
CA PHE A 491 -10.86 4.54 12.44
C PHE A 491 -12.10 3.65 12.58
N ALA A 492 -12.19 2.83 13.63
CA ALA A 492 -13.35 1.98 13.88
C ALA A 492 -14.58 2.85 14.14
N TYR A 493 -14.44 3.83 15.04
CA TYR A 493 -15.50 4.80 15.31
C TYR A 493 -15.97 5.55 14.05
N ILE A 494 -15.04 6.01 13.21
CA ILE A 494 -15.39 6.69 11.95
C ILE A 494 -16.13 5.74 11.00
N LYS A 495 -15.67 4.49 10.86
CA LYS A 495 -16.31 3.49 10.00
C LYS A 495 -17.73 3.20 10.46
N ASP A 496 -17.92 2.94 11.76
CA ASP A 496 -19.20 2.53 12.34
C ASP A 496 -20.28 3.62 12.20
N ASN A 497 -19.87 4.89 12.10
CA ASN A 497 -20.78 6.02 11.89
C ASN A 497 -20.90 6.47 10.42
N LEU A 498 -20.07 5.96 9.51
CA LEU A 498 -20.04 6.37 8.09
C LEU A 498 -19.96 5.16 7.15
N GLU A 499 -20.62 4.05 7.46
CA GLU A 499 -20.52 2.80 6.69
C GLU A 499 -20.78 2.99 5.18
N THR A 500 -21.83 3.74 4.85
CA THR A 500 -22.22 4.02 3.46
C THR A 500 -21.13 4.76 2.70
N GLU A 501 -20.49 5.74 3.32
CA GLU A 501 -19.39 6.50 2.73
C GLU A 501 -18.09 5.71 2.70
N TRP A 502 -17.85 4.93 3.75
CA TRP A 502 -16.68 4.08 3.90
C TRP A 502 -16.62 3.05 2.78
N ASP A 503 -17.74 2.48 2.35
CA ASP A 503 -17.77 1.43 1.33
C ASP A 503 -17.67 1.93 -0.11
N LYS A 504 -17.78 3.24 -0.36
CA LYS A 504 -17.67 3.81 -1.72
C LYS A 504 -16.27 3.71 -2.33
N GLY A 505 -15.20 3.50 -1.55
CA GLY A 505 -13.85 3.36 -2.12
C GLY A 505 -13.41 4.60 -2.92
N GLU A 506 -12.95 4.44 -4.17
CA GLU A 506 -12.55 5.56 -5.05
C GLU A 506 -13.71 6.49 -5.42
N ASP A 507 -14.96 6.01 -5.34
CA ASP A 507 -16.15 6.81 -5.60
C ASP A 507 -16.45 7.78 -4.45
N GLY A 508 -16.00 7.45 -3.23
CA GLY A 508 -16.15 8.30 -2.04
C GLY A 508 -15.10 9.41 -1.90
N ILE A 509 -15.11 10.05 -0.73
CA ILE A 509 -14.12 11.06 -0.30
C ILE A 509 -13.30 10.60 0.92
N LEU A 510 -13.78 9.58 1.64
CA LEU A 510 -13.21 9.15 2.91
C LEU A 510 -12.08 8.11 2.74
N THR A 511 -12.39 6.94 2.20
CA THR A 511 -11.43 5.82 2.07
C THR A 511 -10.56 5.91 0.81
N ILE A 512 -10.03 7.10 0.55
CA ILE A 512 -9.05 7.38 -0.51
C ILE A 512 -7.80 8.01 0.11
N ASN A 513 -6.69 8.07 -0.63
CA ASN A 513 -5.43 8.64 -0.15
C ASN A 513 -5.60 10.00 0.57
N ARG A 514 -6.33 10.92 -0.05
CA ARG A 514 -6.51 12.29 0.46
C ARG A 514 -7.42 12.33 1.69
N GLY A 515 -8.49 11.53 1.70
CA GLY A 515 -9.42 11.40 2.82
C GLY A 515 -8.71 10.87 4.06
N ILE A 516 -8.03 9.72 3.94
CA ILE A 516 -7.26 9.13 5.05
C ILE A 516 -6.13 10.06 5.53
N GLN A 517 -5.46 10.76 4.61
CA GLN A 517 -4.49 11.80 4.98
C GLN A 517 -5.12 12.93 5.79
N GLY A 518 -6.30 13.40 5.40
CA GLY A 518 -7.06 14.41 6.12
C GLY A 518 -7.45 13.94 7.51
N ILE A 519 -8.03 12.73 7.63
CA ILE A 519 -8.45 12.14 8.91
C ILE A 519 -7.27 12.01 9.89
N ILE A 520 -6.15 11.42 9.45
CA ILE A 520 -4.98 11.23 10.32
C ILE A 520 -4.46 12.58 10.86
N ARG A 521 -4.43 13.61 10.00
CA ARG A 521 -3.97 14.95 10.39
C ARG A 521 -4.96 15.66 11.30
N VAL A 522 -6.26 15.51 11.10
CA VAL A 522 -7.27 16.07 12.01
C VAL A 522 -7.23 15.38 13.37
N ILE A 523 -7.08 14.06 13.43
CA ILE A 523 -6.88 13.35 14.69
C ILE A 523 -5.64 13.89 15.42
N ASN A 524 -4.56 14.16 14.69
CA ASN A 524 -3.37 14.80 15.25
C ASN A 524 -3.66 16.18 15.84
N ASP A 525 -4.45 17.02 15.15
CA ASP A 525 -4.81 18.34 15.64
C ASP A 525 -5.68 18.28 16.89
N ILE A 526 -6.64 17.35 16.95
CA ILE A 526 -7.46 17.09 18.13
C ILE A 526 -6.56 16.67 19.29
N VAL A 527 -5.65 15.72 19.06
CA VAL A 527 -4.68 15.28 20.08
C VAL A 527 -3.82 16.44 20.59
N ASN A 528 -3.34 17.31 19.69
CA ASN A 528 -2.58 18.51 20.09
C ASN A 528 -3.43 19.52 20.86
N HIS A 529 -4.69 19.71 20.48
CA HIS A 529 -5.63 20.55 21.21
C HIS A 529 -5.83 20.04 22.65
N LEU A 530 -6.05 18.73 22.81
CA LEU A 530 -6.16 18.07 24.11
C LEU A 530 -4.87 18.19 24.94
N LYS A 531 -3.69 18.07 24.31
CA LYS A 531 -2.40 18.31 24.97
C LYS A 531 -2.29 19.74 25.51
N ASN A 532 -2.73 20.73 24.75
CA ASN A 532 -2.70 22.14 25.16
C ASN A 532 -3.70 22.43 26.30
N GLN A 533 -4.72 21.60 26.49
CA GLN A 533 -5.60 21.60 27.66
C GLN A 533 -5.00 20.86 28.88
N ASN A 534 -3.68 20.63 28.91
CA ASN A 534 -2.93 19.94 29.97
C ASN A 534 -3.30 18.46 30.18
N ILE A 535 -3.81 17.77 29.14
CA ILE A 535 -4.02 16.32 29.21
C ILE A 535 -2.69 15.61 28.94
N ASN A 536 -2.19 14.83 29.90
CA ASN A 536 -1.00 14.00 29.69
C ASN A 536 -1.35 12.75 28.88
N LEU A 537 -1.18 12.85 27.56
CA LEU A 537 -1.51 11.80 26.58
C LEU A 537 -0.73 10.49 26.79
N LYS A 538 0.47 10.54 27.37
CA LYS A 538 1.31 9.35 27.62
C LYS A 538 0.87 8.54 28.84
N GLN A 539 0.07 9.14 29.73
CA GLN A 539 -0.40 8.53 30.98
C GLN A 539 -1.93 8.41 31.06
N CYS A 540 -2.66 8.96 30.10
CA CYS A 540 -4.12 8.92 30.06
C CYS A 540 -4.61 7.49 29.79
N ASN A 541 -5.72 7.09 30.41
CA ASN A 541 -6.43 5.87 30.04
C ASN A 541 -6.82 5.98 28.55
N LYS A 542 -6.58 4.91 27.79
CA LYS A 542 -6.85 4.84 26.35
C LYS A 542 -8.31 5.12 26.02
N GLU A 543 -9.23 4.62 26.83
CA GLU A 543 -10.67 4.78 26.62
C GLU A 543 -11.10 6.24 26.86
N ASP A 544 -10.59 6.86 27.94
CA ASP A 544 -10.84 8.28 28.22
C ASP A 544 -10.29 9.19 27.12
N LEU A 545 -9.09 8.90 26.62
CA LEU A 545 -8.49 9.65 25.52
C LEU A 545 -9.33 9.51 24.25
N LEU A 546 -9.76 8.29 23.93
CA LEU A 546 -10.61 8.02 22.77
C LEU A 546 -11.93 8.79 22.86
N ASN A 547 -12.61 8.75 24.00
CA ASN A 547 -13.88 9.49 24.21
C ASN A 547 -13.71 11.00 24.01
N LYS A 548 -12.59 11.58 24.47
CA LYS A 548 -12.29 13.00 24.24
C LYS A 548 -12.02 13.31 22.77
N VAL A 549 -11.37 12.39 22.04
CA VAL A 549 -11.13 12.55 20.61
C VAL A 549 -12.44 12.43 19.83
N ILE A 550 -13.30 11.48 20.20
CA ILE A 550 -14.63 11.25 19.62
C ILE A 550 -15.49 12.52 19.66
N TYR A 551 -15.51 13.23 20.80
CA TYR A 551 -16.25 14.48 20.96
C TYR A 551 -15.95 15.54 19.87
N TYR A 552 -14.71 15.58 19.38
CA TYR A 552 -14.28 16.45 18.28
C TYR A 552 -14.40 15.79 16.89
N LEU A 553 -14.51 14.47 16.80
CA LEU A 553 -14.78 13.77 15.54
C LEU A 553 -16.26 13.82 15.15
N ASP A 554 -17.19 13.91 16.11
CA ASP A 554 -18.64 13.92 15.81
C ASP A 554 -19.06 14.97 14.78
N PRO A 555 -18.62 16.25 14.85
CA PRO A 555 -18.98 17.23 13.83
C PRO A 555 -18.41 16.92 12.45
N LEU A 556 -17.23 16.26 12.39
CA LEU A 556 -16.65 15.82 11.13
C LEU A 556 -17.45 14.67 10.52
N ILE A 557 -17.90 13.73 11.36
CA ILE A 557 -18.78 12.64 10.94
C ILE A 557 -20.08 13.21 10.36
N GLN A 558 -20.73 14.12 11.09
CA GLN A 558 -21.95 14.77 10.62
C GLN A 558 -21.73 15.48 9.28
N PHE A 559 -20.64 16.24 9.14
CA PHE A 559 -20.30 16.90 7.88
C PHE A 559 -20.14 15.91 6.71
N ILE A 560 -19.48 14.77 6.92
CA ILE A 560 -19.26 13.78 5.85
C ILE A 560 -20.56 13.06 5.47
N ASP A 561 -21.45 12.82 6.43
CA ASP A 561 -22.76 12.20 6.20
C ASP A 561 -23.70 13.14 5.42
N GLU A 562 -23.65 14.44 5.74
CA GLU A 562 -24.53 15.47 5.15
C GLU A 562 -23.94 16.15 3.88
N ILE A 563 -22.71 15.82 3.49
CA ILE A 563 -22.03 16.52 2.39
C ILE A 563 -22.76 16.38 1.05
N SER A 564 -22.97 17.51 0.37
CA SER A 564 -23.62 17.56 -0.94
C SER A 564 -22.72 17.05 -2.09
N ASP A 565 -23.34 16.66 -3.21
CA ASP A 565 -22.61 16.23 -4.41
C ASP A 565 -21.72 17.36 -4.98
N ASP A 566 -22.16 18.62 -4.87
CA ASP A 566 -21.38 19.77 -5.31
C ASP A 566 -20.11 19.95 -4.46
N GLU A 567 -20.23 19.87 -3.13
CA GLU A 567 -19.09 19.93 -2.22
C GLU A 567 -18.13 18.75 -2.39
N ARG A 568 -18.65 17.55 -2.64
CA ARG A 568 -17.84 16.37 -3.02
C ARG A 568 -17.04 16.64 -4.28
N ASN A 569 -17.69 17.12 -5.33
CA ASN A 569 -17.05 17.43 -6.59
C ASN A 569 -16.00 18.52 -6.43
N GLU A 570 -16.24 19.52 -5.58
CA GLU A 570 -15.28 20.57 -5.28
C GLU A 570 -14.04 20.06 -4.51
N LEU A 571 -14.22 19.14 -3.57
CA LEU A 571 -13.14 18.47 -2.86
C LEU A 571 -12.33 17.56 -3.80
N LYS A 572 -12.99 16.72 -4.58
CA LYS A 572 -12.32 15.78 -5.51
C LYS A 572 -11.65 16.51 -6.67
N GLY A 573 -12.27 17.57 -7.18
CA GLY A 573 -11.80 18.35 -8.34
C GLY A 573 -10.50 19.14 -8.11
N PHE A 574 -10.08 19.34 -6.85
CA PHE A 574 -8.79 19.96 -6.55
C PHE A 574 -7.64 18.98 -6.82
N LEU A 575 -6.82 19.26 -7.84
CA LEU A 575 -5.71 18.41 -8.28
C LEU A 575 -4.34 19.03 -7.92
N GLY A 576 -3.33 18.18 -7.68
CA GLY A 576 -1.94 18.60 -7.40
C GLY A 576 -1.52 18.55 -5.94
N GLY A 577 -0.31 19.04 -5.64
CA GLY A 577 0.38 18.90 -4.34
C GLY A 577 -0.23 19.66 -3.16
N GLY A 578 -1.35 20.37 -3.36
CA GLY A 578 -2.11 21.04 -2.29
C GLY A 578 -3.46 20.40 -1.98
N ALA A 579 -3.85 19.33 -2.67
CA ALA A 579 -5.15 18.68 -2.50
C ALA A 579 -5.32 18.02 -1.12
N ASP A 580 -4.27 17.37 -0.63
CA ASP A 580 -4.23 16.81 0.72
C ASP A 580 -4.38 17.91 1.79
N ASN A 581 -3.86 19.11 1.53
CA ASN A 581 -4.02 20.25 2.42
C ASN A 581 -5.46 20.79 2.41
N LYS A 582 -6.13 20.81 1.26
CA LYS A 582 -7.55 21.20 1.16
C LYS A 582 -8.44 20.25 1.97
N TYR A 583 -8.27 18.94 1.80
CA TYR A 583 -9.02 17.93 2.58
C TYR A 583 -8.86 18.16 4.08
N TRP A 584 -7.60 18.27 4.53
CA TRP A 584 -7.29 18.53 5.94
C TRP A 584 -7.93 19.82 6.47
N ARG A 585 -7.79 20.95 5.77
CA ARG A 585 -8.36 22.24 6.20
C ARG A 585 -9.89 22.24 6.17
N THR A 586 -10.51 21.48 5.27
CA THR A 586 -11.97 21.29 5.23
C THR A 586 -12.46 20.50 6.43
N PHE A 587 -11.78 19.40 6.77
CA PHE A 587 -12.14 18.61 7.95
C PHE A 587 -11.92 19.39 9.27
N GLN A 588 -10.84 20.18 9.38
CA GLN A 588 -10.65 21.08 10.52
C GLN A 588 -11.79 22.10 10.63
N LYS A 589 -12.23 22.66 9.49
CA LYS A 589 -13.29 23.67 9.42
C LYS A 589 -14.63 23.08 9.88
N ALA A 590 -14.99 21.88 9.41
CA ALA A 590 -16.19 21.17 9.84
C ALA A 590 -16.27 21.04 11.38
N ILE A 591 -15.14 20.74 12.02
CA ILE A 591 -15.06 20.66 13.49
C ILE A 591 -15.17 22.06 14.11
N SER A 592 -14.37 23.02 13.66
CA SER A 592 -14.30 24.38 14.21
C SER A 592 -15.63 25.15 14.06
N ASP A 593 -16.43 24.83 13.05
CA ASP A 593 -17.74 25.44 12.85
C ASP A 593 -18.74 25.07 13.95
N THR A 594 -18.61 23.87 14.50
CA THR A 594 -19.45 23.37 15.60
C THR A 594 -18.79 23.52 16.97
N ARG A 595 -17.46 23.36 17.06
CA ARG A 595 -16.65 23.40 18.27
C ARG A 595 -15.69 24.59 18.20
N LYS A 596 -16.14 25.74 18.69
CA LYS A 596 -15.40 27.02 18.57
C LYS A 596 -14.09 27.05 19.34
N ASP A 597 -13.94 26.19 20.35
CA ASP A 597 -12.69 25.98 21.08
C ASP A 597 -11.61 25.28 20.22
N PHE A 598 -12.02 24.54 19.19
CA PHE A 598 -11.11 23.89 18.25
C PHE A 598 -10.69 24.84 17.13
N ASN A 599 -9.55 25.50 17.31
CA ASN A 599 -8.95 26.40 16.32
C ASN A 599 -7.45 26.09 16.12
N PRO A 600 -7.11 25.04 15.33
CA PRO A 600 -5.73 24.67 15.07
C PRO A 600 -4.96 25.72 14.26
N GLU A 601 -3.64 25.77 14.47
CA GLU A 601 -2.76 26.78 13.88
C GLU A 601 -2.90 26.87 12.34
N GLY A 602 -3.02 28.11 11.85
CA GLY A 602 -3.15 28.44 10.43
C GLY A 602 -4.50 28.09 9.79
N LEU A 603 -5.51 27.65 10.56
CA LEU A 603 -6.86 27.40 10.01
C LEU A 603 -7.52 28.69 9.52
N GLU A 604 -7.58 29.71 10.38
CA GLU A 604 -8.19 31.00 10.05
C GLU A 604 -7.48 31.68 8.88
N GLU A 605 -6.15 31.71 8.90
CA GLU A 605 -5.34 32.29 7.82
C GLU A 605 -5.64 31.62 6.47
N TYR A 606 -5.69 30.28 6.45
CA TYR A 606 -5.98 29.53 5.23
C TYR A 606 -7.34 29.89 4.62
N TRP A 607 -8.39 29.97 5.44
CA TRP A 607 -9.73 30.28 4.95
C TRP A 607 -9.90 31.75 4.60
N ARG A 608 -9.26 32.66 5.35
CA ARG A 608 -9.19 34.09 5.02
C ARG A 608 -8.55 34.30 3.66
N ASP A 609 -7.40 33.67 3.41
CA ASP A 609 -6.69 33.78 2.13
C ASP A 609 -7.42 33.13 0.96
N LYS A 610 -8.42 32.28 1.22
CA LYS A 610 -9.26 31.65 0.18
C LYS A 610 -10.60 32.37 -0.04
N ALA A 611 -10.98 33.28 0.86
CA ALA A 611 -12.25 33.98 0.82
C ALA A 611 -12.33 35.10 -0.24
N LYS A 612 -11.24 35.38 -0.99
CA LYS A 612 -11.16 36.43 -2.03
C LYS A 612 -11.56 37.84 -1.57
N ILE A 613 -11.53 38.09 -0.26
CA ILE A 613 -11.99 39.35 0.35
C ILE A 613 -11.18 40.55 -0.17
N PHE A 614 -9.89 40.32 -0.49
CA PHE A 614 -8.98 41.36 -0.99
C PHE A 614 -9.01 41.55 -2.51
N ASN A 615 -9.65 40.64 -3.26
CA ASN A 615 -9.52 40.63 -4.73
C ASN A 615 -10.13 41.87 -5.39
N SER A 616 -11.33 42.28 -4.96
CA SER A 616 -12.04 43.43 -5.56
C SER A 616 -11.24 44.72 -5.43
N GLU A 617 -10.75 44.99 -4.22
CA GLU A 617 -9.94 46.18 -3.94
C GLU A 617 -8.54 46.09 -4.58
N ALA A 618 -7.89 44.92 -4.52
CA ALA A 618 -6.59 44.71 -5.16
C ALA A 618 -6.65 44.93 -6.68
N ILE A 619 -7.74 44.56 -7.37
CA ILE A 619 -7.93 44.82 -8.80
C ILE A 619 -7.92 46.33 -9.08
N VAL A 620 -8.64 47.11 -8.27
CA VAL A 620 -8.71 48.57 -8.41
C VAL A 620 -7.33 49.18 -8.19
N ILE A 621 -6.68 48.85 -7.06
CA ILE A 621 -5.37 49.40 -6.70
C ILE A 621 -4.29 49.02 -7.73
N LEU A 622 -4.30 47.79 -8.24
CA LEU A 622 -3.35 47.35 -9.27
C LEU A 622 -3.55 48.11 -10.59
N LYS A 623 -4.80 48.37 -10.98
CA LYS A 623 -5.11 49.16 -12.19
C LYS A 623 -4.59 50.58 -12.05
N GLU A 624 -4.87 51.24 -10.93
CA GLU A 624 -4.38 52.60 -10.65
C GLU A 624 -2.85 52.66 -10.57
N SER A 625 -2.22 51.72 -9.87
CA SER A 625 -0.76 51.62 -9.78
C SER A 625 -0.11 51.44 -11.15
N THR A 626 -0.74 50.67 -12.04
CA THR A 626 -0.27 50.49 -13.43
C THR A 626 -0.30 51.83 -14.18
N LEU A 627 -1.38 52.60 -14.02
CA LEU A 627 -1.51 53.91 -14.65
C LEU A 627 -0.43 54.88 -14.11
N TYR A 628 -0.20 54.92 -12.80
CA TYR A 628 0.87 55.75 -12.23
C TYR A 628 2.25 55.39 -12.77
N ILE A 629 2.60 54.09 -12.81
CA ILE A 629 3.89 53.64 -13.36
C ILE A 629 4.04 54.09 -14.81
N LYS A 630 3.00 53.86 -15.63
CA LYS A 630 3.02 54.22 -17.05
C LYS A 630 3.10 55.72 -17.27
N ASP A 631 2.41 56.51 -16.45
CA ASP A 631 2.43 57.97 -16.56
C ASP A 631 3.80 58.55 -16.15
N ILE A 632 4.36 58.09 -15.03
CA ILE A 632 5.70 58.48 -14.59
C ILE A 632 6.74 58.14 -15.67
N ILE A 633 6.72 56.90 -16.21
CA ILE A 633 7.68 56.51 -17.24
C ILE A 633 7.52 57.37 -18.50
N ARG A 634 6.29 57.56 -18.96
CA ARG A 634 6.00 58.38 -20.15
C ARG A 634 6.51 59.80 -19.98
N THR A 635 6.17 60.44 -18.86
CA THR A 635 6.54 61.83 -18.58
C THR A 635 8.05 62.00 -18.52
N GLN A 636 8.75 61.10 -17.82
CA GLN A 636 10.20 61.19 -17.67
C GLN A 636 10.96 60.85 -18.98
N LEU A 637 10.49 59.87 -19.75
CA LEU A 637 11.04 59.61 -21.08
C LEU A 637 10.80 60.79 -22.03
N ASN A 638 9.62 61.40 -22.00
CA ASN A 638 9.31 62.57 -22.81
C ASN A 638 10.17 63.78 -22.43
N ASN A 639 10.40 64.01 -21.13
CA ASN A 639 11.27 65.08 -20.64
C ASN A 639 12.73 64.90 -21.10
N TYR A 640 13.23 63.67 -21.12
CA TYR A 640 14.63 63.39 -21.49
C TYR A 640 14.85 63.28 -23.01
N TYR A 641 13.97 62.59 -23.73
CA TYR A 641 14.12 62.30 -25.16
C TYR A 641 13.27 63.18 -26.10
N GLY A 642 12.43 64.07 -25.55
CA GLY A 642 11.53 64.95 -26.30
C GLY A 642 10.46 64.20 -27.08
N ASN A 643 9.95 64.82 -28.15
CA ASN A 643 8.82 64.30 -28.95
C ASN A 643 9.03 62.89 -29.53
N ASN A 644 10.27 62.40 -29.62
CA ASN A 644 10.60 61.07 -30.15
C ASN A 644 10.90 60.03 -29.05
N TRP A 645 10.45 60.27 -27.82
CA TRP A 645 10.72 59.38 -26.67
C TRP A 645 10.25 57.94 -26.86
N LEU A 646 9.16 57.71 -27.61
CA LEU A 646 8.68 56.37 -27.93
C LEU A 646 9.66 55.55 -28.77
N ILE A 647 10.47 56.22 -29.60
CA ILE A 647 11.47 55.58 -30.46
C ILE A 647 12.81 55.49 -29.74
N ASN A 648 13.21 56.55 -29.04
CA ASN A 648 14.52 56.67 -28.42
C ASN A 648 14.61 56.04 -27.03
N GLY A 649 13.48 55.97 -26.30
CA GLY A 649 13.40 55.54 -24.90
C GLY A 649 12.81 54.13 -24.70
N VAL A 650 12.28 53.49 -25.75
CA VAL A 650 11.67 52.15 -25.67
C VAL A 650 12.43 51.14 -26.55
N PRO A 651 12.75 49.93 -26.05
CA PRO A 651 13.34 48.86 -26.87
C PRO A 651 12.55 48.53 -28.13
N LYS A 652 13.25 48.35 -29.25
CA LYS A 652 12.64 48.07 -30.56
C LYS A 652 11.71 46.85 -30.58
N ASN A 653 12.03 45.80 -29.82
CA ASN A 653 11.21 44.59 -29.71
C ASN A 653 9.89 44.85 -28.96
N ILE A 654 9.94 45.60 -27.84
CA ILE A 654 8.74 45.99 -27.08
C ILE A 654 7.88 46.94 -27.91
N TYR A 655 8.50 47.94 -28.56
CA TYR A 655 7.79 48.86 -29.44
C TYR A 655 7.03 48.13 -30.55
N LYS A 656 7.69 47.19 -31.27
CA LYS A 656 7.05 46.41 -32.34
C LYS A 656 5.88 45.57 -31.84
N LYS A 657 6.05 44.90 -30.70
CA LYS A 657 5.00 44.10 -30.06
C LYS A 657 3.79 44.97 -29.71
N ALA A 658 4.02 46.07 -28.99
CA ALA A 658 2.96 46.98 -28.56
C ALA A 658 2.26 47.66 -29.74
N LYS A 659 3.00 48.01 -30.81
CA LYS A 659 2.42 48.56 -32.02
C LYS A 659 1.48 47.56 -32.72
N THR A 660 1.91 46.31 -32.85
CA THR A 660 1.09 45.25 -33.46
C THR A 660 -0.20 45.06 -32.65
N GLU A 661 -0.10 44.99 -31.32
CA GLU A 661 -1.25 44.84 -30.43
C GLU A 661 -2.22 46.04 -30.48
N ALA A 662 -1.69 47.27 -30.60
CA ALA A 662 -2.51 48.46 -30.76
C ALA A 662 -3.22 48.48 -32.13
N ASP A 663 -2.51 48.16 -33.22
CA ASP A 663 -3.06 48.08 -34.57
C ASP A 663 -4.19 47.02 -34.64
N ASP A 664 -3.99 45.86 -34.03
CA ASP A 664 -4.99 44.78 -33.95
C ASP A 664 -6.24 45.22 -33.15
N GLN A 665 -6.07 45.86 -32.00
CA GLN A 665 -7.18 46.35 -31.18
C GLN A 665 -7.97 47.45 -31.89
N ASN A 666 -7.28 48.41 -32.51
CA ASN A 666 -7.92 49.49 -33.26
C ASN A 666 -8.67 48.95 -34.48
N TYR A 667 -8.15 47.92 -35.15
CA TYR A 667 -8.87 47.24 -36.24
C TYR A 667 -10.17 46.60 -35.74
N GLU A 668 -10.15 45.91 -34.61
CA GLU A 668 -11.35 45.30 -34.02
C GLU A 668 -12.37 46.35 -33.55
N TYR A 669 -11.94 47.47 -32.95
CA TYR A 669 -12.86 48.57 -32.59
C TYR A 669 -13.55 49.17 -33.82
N GLN A 670 -12.80 49.38 -34.91
CA GLN A 670 -13.36 49.88 -36.16
C GLN A 670 -14.35 48.89 -36.80
N LYS A 671 -14.07 47.60 -36.69
CA LYS A 671 -14.93 46.53 -37.20
C LYS A 671 -16.21 46.35 -36.36
N ASN A 672 -16.13 46.54 -35.05
CA ASN A 672 -17.25 46.39 -34.13
C ASN A 672 -18.13 47.66 -34.01
N GLY A 673 -17.77 48.75 -34.70
CA GLY A 673 -18.53 49.99 -34.72
C GLY A 673 -18.28 50.93 -33.54
N ASP A 674 -17.22 50.70 -32.77
CA ASP A 674 -16.81 51.50 -31.61
C ASP A 674 -16.01 52.74 -32.05
N TYR A 675 -16.62 53.57 -32.91
CA TYR A 675 -16.00 54.77 -33.45
C TYR A 675 -15.75 55.81 -32.35
N GLY A 676 -14.48 55.96 -31.95
CA GLY A 676 -14.05 56.93 -30.93
C GLY A 676 -13.08 56.38 -29.88
N GLN A 677 -12.86 55.06 -29.85
CA GLN A 677 -11.80 54.45 -29.03
C GLN A 677 -10.54 54.24 -29.88
N GLU A 678 -9.46 54.94 -29.53
CA GLU A 678 -8.14 54.73 -30.13
C GLU A 678 -7.16 54.32 -29.03
N VAL A 679 -6.55 53.15 -29.21
CA VAL A 679 -5.52 52.61 -28.32
C VAL A 679 -4.16 53.01 -28.89
N SER A 680 -3.36 53.73 -28.10
CA SER A 680 -2.01 54.09 -28.49
C SER A 680 -1.02 52.94 -28.28
N ILE A 681 0.14 53.00 -28.93
CA ILE A 681 1.24 52.05 -28.70
C ILE A 681 1.60 51.97 -27.21
N TRP A 682 1.55 53.10 -26.49
CA TRP A 682 1.88 53.12 -25.07
C TRP A 682 0.85 52.37 -24.22
N ASP A 683 -0.42 52.36 -24.64
CA ASP A 683 -1.51 51.69 -23.91
C ASP A 683 -1.33 50.16 -23.87
N CYS A 684 -0.72 49.57 -24.89
CA CYS A 684 -0.42 48.13 -24.96
C CYS A 684 0.82 47.70 -24.15
N ILE A 685 1.55 48.63 -23.53
CA ILE A 685 2.71 48.28 -22.69
C ILE A 685 2.24 47.87 -21.29
N ASN A 686 2.63 46.66 -20.86
CA ASN A 686 2.34 46.13 -19.52
C ASN A 686 3.50 46.38 -18.54
N ILE A 687 3.28 46.09 -17.25
CA ILE A 687 4.25 46.37 -16.18
C ILE A 687 5.58 45.60 -16.35
N ASN A 688 5.55 44.39 -16.90
CA ASN A 688 6.77 43.65 -17.16
C ASN A 688 7.60 44.30 -18.28
N ASP A 689 6.93 44.82 -19.31
CA ASP A 689 7.56 45.60 -20.37
C ASP A 689 8.11 46.94 -19.81
N CYS A 690 7.39 47.60 -18.90
CA CYS A 690 7.87 48.77 -18.15
C CYS A 690 9.16 48.48 -17.37
N SER A 691 9.24 47.34 -16.67
CA SER A 691 10.44 46.93 -15.93
C SER A 691 11.66 46.82 -16.85
N ILE A 692 11.48 46.32 -18.08
CA ILE A 692 12.55 46.22 -19.08
C ILE A 692 12.94 47.60 -19.62
N ILE A 693 11.96 48.46 -19.94
CA ILE A 693 12.19 49.83 -20.41
C ILE A 693 13.00 50.63 -19.39
N VAL A 694 12.65 50.52 -18.11
CA VAL A 694 13.30 51.25 -17.03
C VAL A 694 14.71 50.70 -16.74
N CYS A 695 14.87 49.38 -16.63
CA CYS A 695 16.11 48.78 -16.11
C CYS A 695 17.12 48.41 -17.21
N ASN A 696 16.65 47.97 -18.36
CA ASN A 696 17.45 47.20 -19.33
C ASN A 696 17.60 47.88 -20.70
N TYR A 697 17.27 49.17 -20.82
CA TYR A 697 17.40 49.90 -22.07
C TYR A 697 18.26 51.15 -21.95
N GLY A 698 19.34 51.17 -22.75
CA GLY A 698 20.22 52.33 -22.87
C GLY A 698 20.68 52.88 -21.52
N LYS A 699 20.49 54.19 -21.34
CA LYS A 699 20.81 54.93 -20.11
C LYS A 699 19.58 55.26 -19.25
N ASN A 700 18.42 54.66 -19.55
CA ASN A 700 17.16 54.95 -18.85
C ASN A 700 17.29 54.77 -17.33
N TRP A 701 17.96 53.71 -16.87
CA TRP A 701 18.14 53.48 -15.45
C TRP A 701 18.99 54.57 -14.78
N SER A 702 20.23 54.77 -15.23
CA SER A 702 21.20 55.64 -14.57
C SER A 702 20.89 57.13 -14.70
N GLU A 703 20.29 57.56 -15.81
CA GLU A 703 20.08 58.99 -16.09
C GLU A 703 18.65 59.47 -15.74
N ILE A 704 17.67 58.56 -15.70
CA ILE A 704 16.25 58.94 -15.57
C ILE A 704 15.62 58.33 -14.31
N PHE A 705 15.72 57.01 -14.13
CA PHE A 705 14.81 56.30 -13.23
C PHE A 705 15.38 55.84 -11.88
N GLU A 706 16.70 55.80 -11.69
CA GLU A 706 17.30 55.30 -10.45
C GLU A 706 16.84 56.09 -9.21
N LYS A 707 16.66 57.41 -9.33
CA LYS A 707 16.19 58.25 -8.21
C LYS A 707 14.68 58.17 -7.98
N ILE A 708 13.93 57.59 -8.93
CA ILE A 708 12.47 57.62 -8.95
C ILE A 708 11.89 56.25 -8.54
N PHE A 709 12.41 55.16 -9.10
CA PHE A 709 11.83 53.82 -8.94
C PHE A 709 12.52 52.93 -7.90
N VAL A 710 13.47 53.48 -7.14
CA VAL A 710 13.99 52.83 -5.93
C VAL A 710 13.08 53.20 -4.77
N ARG A 711 12.39 52.20 -4.21
CA ARG A 711 11.51 52.42 -3.05
C ARG A 711 12.35 52.86 -1.84
N PRO A 712 11.84 53.74 -0.96
CA PRO A 712 12.54 54.15 0.26
C PRO A 712 12.99 52.97 1.14
N LYS A 713 12.16 51.92 1.22
CA LYS A 713 12.47 50.67 1.96
C LYS A 713 13.58 49.83 1.30
N ASP A 714 13.87 50.07 0.03
CA ASP A 714 14.76 49.25 -0.82
C ASP A 714 16.13 49.91 -1.07
N ILE A 715 16.39 51.10 -0.50
CA ILE A 715 17.63 51.87 -0.69
C ILE A 715 18.87 51.06 -0.28
N ASN A 716 18.77 50.32 0.83
CA ASN A 716 19.86 49.55 1.43
C ASN A 716 19.94 48.10 0.94
N LEU A 717 19.13 47.69 -0.04
CA LEU A 717 19.19 46.32 -0.58
C LEU A 717 20.52 46.08 -1.28
N SER A 718 21.22 45.02 -0.88
CA SER A 718 22.42 44.53 -1.56
C SER A 718 22.03 43.89 -2.91
N GLY A 719 22.33 44.58 -4.00
CA GLY A 719 22.02 44.11 -5.35
C GLY A 719 22.08 45.23 -6.39
N GLY A 720 22.29 44.87 -7.65
CA GLY A 720 22.28 45.81 -8.77
C GLY A 720 20.87 46.31 -9.12
N LYS A 721 20.77 47.06 -10.22
CA LYS A 721 19.51 47.64 -10.76
C LYS A 721 18.34 46.65 -10.88
N THR A 722 18.62 45.37 -11.10
CA THR A 722 17.60 44.32 -11.25
C THR A 722 16.88 43.99 -9.94
N THR A 723 17.58 44.02 -8.81
CA THR A 723 17.02 43.75 -7.48
C THR A 723 16.12 44.91 -7.05
N LYS A 724 16.55 46.16 -7.30
CA LYS A 724 15.79 47.36 -6.95
C LYS A 724 14.49 47.55 -7.75
N ILE A 725 14.31 46.82 -8.85
CA ILE A 725 13.10 46.84 -9.71
C ILE A 725 12.26 45.56 -9.57
N GLU A 726 12.67 44.59 -8.75
CA GLU A 726 11.96 43.32 -8.61
C GLU A 726 10.49 43.49 -8.21
N TRP A 727 10.18 44.54 -7.45
CA TRP A 727 8.81 44.91 -7.08
C TRP A 727 7.89 45.11 -8.30
N MET A 728 8.37 45.67 -9.43
CA MET A 728 7.58 45.82 -10.66
C MET A 728 7.21 44.47 -11.25
N LYS A 729 8.16 43.52 -11.27
CA LYS A 729 7.92 42.16 -11.78
C LYS A 729 6.94 41.40 -10.88
N ARG A 730 7.06 41.57 -9.56
CA ARG A 730 6.11 41.01 -8.58
C ARG A 730 4.71 41.58 -8.80
N LEU A 731 4.58 42.90 -8.99
CA LEU A 731 3.31 43.57 -9.26
C LEU A 731 2.67 43.07 -10.58
N GLY A 732 3.47 42.93 -11.65
CA GLY A 732 3.02 42.38 -12.94
C GLY A 732 2.56 40.92 -12.84
N THR A 733 3.23 40.12 -12.00
CA THR A 733 2.81 38.73 -11.74
C THR A 733 1.46 38.67 -11.02
N LEU A 734 1.26 39.52 -10.00
CA LEU A 734 -0.01 39.63 -9.27
C LEU A 734 -1.15 40.09 -10.19
N GLN A 735 -0.90 41.08 -11.06
CA GLN A 735 -1.87 41.55 -12.06
C GLN A 735 -2.29 40.45 -13.05
N ASN A 736 -1.39 39.53 -13.41
CA ASN A 736 -1.74 38.41 -14.28
C ASN A 736 -2.47 37.29 -13.53
N ASN A 737 -2.08 37.02 -12.28
CA ASN A 737 -2.70 35.98 -11.47
C ASN A 737 -4.14 36.32 -11.08
N ILE A 738 -4.42 37.58 -10.74
CA ILE A 738 -5.75 38.02 -10.29
C ILE A 738 -6.83 37.91 -11.38
N LYS A 739 -6.43 37.83 -12.66
CA LYS A 739 -7.34 37.57 -13.79
C LYS A 739 -7.90 36.13 -13.79
N LYS A 740 -7.26 35.20 -13.08
CA LYS A 740 -7.70 33.80 -12.99
C LYS A 740 -8.84 33.72 -11.96
N SER A 741 -9.98 33.18 -12.35
CA SER A 741 -11.17 33.07 -11.49
C SER A 741 -10.94 32.27 -10.20
N THR A 742 -9.93 31.40 -10.15
CA THR A 742 -9.56 30.59 -8.98
C THR A 742 -8.54 31.24 -8.05
N TYR A 743 -7.98 32.39 -8.43
CA TYR A 743 -6.95 33.07 -7.64
C TYR A 743 -7.59 33.89 -6.50
N SER A 744 -6.93 33.89 -5.35
CA SER A 744 -7.30 34.69 -4.19
C SER A 744 -6.03 35.39 -3.71
N VAL A 745 -6.12 36.72 -3.57
CA VAL A 745 -5.03 37.56 -3.10
C VAL A 745 -4.89 37.31 -1.60
N SER A 746 -3.69 36.96 -1.12
CA SER A 746 -3.44 36.83 0.32
C SER A 746 -3.32 38.19 1.00
N GLN A 747 -3.41 38.24 2.34
CA GLN A 747 -3.20 39.48 3.10
C GLN A 747 -1.82 40.10 2.80
N ASP A 748 -0.77 39.29 2.71
CA ASP A 748 0.59 39.78 2.43
C ASP A 748 0.73 40.35 1.02
N GLU A 749 0.08 39.72 0.04
CA GLU A 749 0.03 40.23 -1.33
C GLU A 749 -0.75 41.54 -1.40
N TYR A 750 -1.89 41.62 -0.71
CA TYR A 750 -2.69 42.83 -0.62
C TYR A 750 -1.92 43.98 0.06
N ASN A 751 -1.27 43.72 1.18
CA ASN A 751 -0.42 44.70 1.87
C ASN A 751 0.71 45.18 0.97
N PHE A 752 1.37 44.28 0.24
CA PHE A 752 2.41 44.64 -0.73
C PHE A 752 1.86 45.55 -1.86
N ILE A 753 0.69 45.22 -2.41
CA ILE A 753 0.02 46.01 -3.45
C ILE A 753 -0.30 47.42 -2.92
N LYS A 754 -0.89 47.51 -1.73
CA LYS A 754 -1.27 48.78 -1.09
C LYS A 754 -0.06 49.65 -0.76
N ASP A 755 0.96 49.09 -0.11
CA ASP A 755 2.22 49.78 0.20
C ASP A 755 2.91 50.32 -1.06
N THR A 756 2.84 49.57 -2.17
CA THR A 756 3.45 49.98 -3.43
C THR A 756 2.65 51.10 -4.08
N HIS A 757 1.32 51.00 -4.05
CA HIS A 757 0.43 52.03 -4.57
C HIS A 757 0.57 53.37 -3.84
N GLU A 758 0.55 53.35 -2.50
CA GLU A 758 0.71 54.56 -1.69
C GLU A 758 2.04 55.25 -1.95
N TRP A 759 3.11 54.47 -2.13
CA TRP A 759 4.41 55.02 -2.52
C TRP A 759 4.37 55.66 -3.92
N LEU A 760 3.82 54.96 -4.92
CA LEU A 760 3.71 55.47 -6.30
C LEU A 760 2.91 56.77 -6.39
N LYS A 761 1.84 56.88 -5.61
CA LYS A 761 1.01 58.09 -5.53
C LYS A 761 1.76 59.32 -5.00
N ASN A 762 2.77 59.09 -4.16
CA ASN A 762 3.57 60.13 -3.52
C ASN A 762 4.89 60.44 -4.26
N ILE A 763 5.12 59.83 -5.44
CA ILE A 763 6.24 60.22 -6.29
C ILE A 763 5.89 61.57 -6.92
N ASN A 764 6.54 62.64 -6.43
CA ASN A 764 6.47 63.95 -7.08
C ASN A 764 7.16 63.85 -8.46
N ILE A 765 6.37 64.12 -9.51
CA ILE A 765 6.79 64.06 -10.93
C ILE A 765 7.59 65.29 -11.33
#